data_AF-A0A1E3Q8N8-F1
#
_entry.id   AF-A0A1E3Q8N8-F1
#
_cell.length_a   1.000
_cell.length_b   1.000
_cell.length_c   1.000
_cell.angle_alpha   90.00
_cell.angle_beta   90.00
_cell.angle_gamma   90.00
#
_symmetry.space_group_name_H-M   'P 1'
#
loop_
_entity.id
_entity.type
_entity.pdbx_description
1 polymer ?
#
loop_
_entity_poly.entity_id
_entity_poly.type
_entity_poly.pdbx_seq_one_letter_code
_entity_poly.pdbx_strand_id
1 'polypeptide(L)'
;MLALGCSDGMLRVCDVNNGRVVHQIAARASISCLDWVAEDKSSTQSRNSAPFDNILNIDVTASLPKLSPLPTVSAPDSIFTSKVVLDSMINSSFVSDESSMIDILVSGDGDSRIFFNIFGHFSIEYIPLPSSLEKLTPISHASSADLSFHAFIAESQDHSLFILPLRVHFIRRFGNDLAHISSTSTKVQALLMYISDVIGAIGAEWKSMESALLKPMNNLEDILIAEKDSDIVLRLLETLILGVPNDTFKGWISNHLSDRAIRAWRKASSSAYENIRKLLLESLIPACERAVVLTTRVRGLARWRERGVHLGLNPDSYTHIIDALTLIMGKAHRLIWDLNKEYDHFKPFIQWIKFLLDDVTNHDSTSEDSDTPIETAKVATYIIDYLHNQTMANYFSADGAAKGNSTNLNDLVESLRKLCEKAFRESSDAMKNHLAFGNPLKLVENITAKKLHMSIRVIQRESESYMYTAISSEPNPKVLSLIRLDISGNFAELTSCMIRSAGFTTPNESIESLEFVDDEKLMLLLHPIDPAISKNKARIVSLEFEKLFAERAVIIDTRELNTALCSVQYSTDMSEPVWNQCRIFTDDFIPIALAVNGCKGRRVGSVIADDNHRFLVFDLDDDEAADEEELDDDTMNE
;
A
#
# COMPACT_ATOMS: atom_id res chain seq x y z
N MET A 1 9.13 4.69 3.08
CA MET A 1 7.70 4.83 3.41
C MET A 1 7.57 4.97 4.92
N LEU A 2 6.57 5.68 5.41
CA LEU A 2 6.29 5.87 6.83
C LEU A 2 4.82 5.54 7.10
N ALA A 3 4.53 4.64 8.03
CA ALA A 3 3.17 4.34 8.45
C ALA A 3 2.82 5.14 9.71
N LEU A 4 1.65 5.78 9.72
CA LEU A 4 1.14 6.58 10.82
C LEU A 4 -0.23 6.05 11.25
N GLY A 5 -0.34 5.63 12.50
CA GLY A 5 -1.62 5.30 13.11
C GLY A 5 -2.25 6.55 13.72
N CYS A 6 -3.38 7.00 13.20
CA CYS A 6 -4.07 8.17 13.71
C CYS A 6 -5.18 7.76 14.69
N SER A 7 -5.47 8.63 15.67
CA SER A 7 -6.53 8.42 16.67
C SER A 7 -7.95 8.51 16.08
N ASP A 8 -8.07 9.00 14.83
CA ASP A 8 -9.29 8.97 14.03
C ASP A 8 -9.64 7.54 13.52
N GLY A 9 -8.79 6.55 13.83
CA GLY A 9 -8.92 5.18 13.35
C GLY A 9 -8.37 4.99 11.94
N MET A 10 -7.64 5.94 11.36
CA MET A 10 -7.06 5.76 10.03
C MET A 10 -5.57 5.43 10.14
N LEU A 11 -5.16 4.34 9.48
CA LEU A 11 -3.76 4.02 9.23
C LEU A 11 -3.36 4.64 7.89
N ARG A 12 -2.42 5.56 7.90
CA ARG A 12 -1.95 6.29 6.71
C ARG A 12 -0.50 5.92 6.42
N VAL A 13 -0.24 5.42 5.22
CA VAL A 13 1.13 5.18 4.74
C VAL A 13 1.53 6.36 3.88
N CYS A 14 2.50 7.14 4.34
CA CYS A 14 3.05 8.31 3.70
C CYS A 14 4.39 8.00 3.02
N ASP A 15 4.66 8.65 1.90
CA ASP A 15 5.99 8.64 1.31
C ASP A 15 6.88 9.65 2.07
N VAL A 16 8.09 9.20 2.42
CA VAL A 16 9.06 9.95 3.23
C VAL A 16 9.60 11.15 2.46
N ASN A 17 9.65 11.06 1.12
CA ASN A 17 10.27 12.11 0.30
C ASN A 17 9.33 13.30 0.04
N ASN A 18 8.02 13.05 -0.06
CA ASN A 18 7.05 14.06 -0.47
C ASN A 18 5.94 14.32 0.57
N GLY A 19 5.88 13.54 1.65
CA GLY A 19 4.85 13.64 2.70
C GLY A 19 3.43 13.32 2.23
N ARG A 20 3.24 12.81 1.00
CA ARG A 20 1.92 12.47 0.48
C ARG A 20 1.49 11.11 1.02
N VAL A 21 0.20 11.04 1.36
CA VAL A 21 -0.44 9.77 1.72
C VAL A 21 -0.55 8.92 0.45
N VAL A 22 0.13 7.78 0.45
CA VAL A 22 0.12 6.79 -0.64
C VAL A 22 -1.02 5.81 -0.44
N HIS A 23 -1.24 5.39 0.81
CA HIS A 23 -2.28 4.42 1.12
C HIS A 23 -2.98 4.75 2.43
N GLN A 24 -4.28 4.50 2.49
CA GLN A 24 -5.09 4.73 3.67
C GLN A 24 -5.94 3.50 3.97
N ILE A 25 -5.86 3.02 5.19
CA ILE A 25 -6.57 1.84 5.67
C ILE A 25 -7.42 2.31 6.85
N ALA A 26 -8.72 2.06 6.77
CA ALA A 26 -9.62 2.36 7.87
C ALA A 26 -9.52 1.27 8.95
N ALA A 27 -8.90 1.60 10.07
CA ALA A 27 -9.13 0.91 11.33
C ALA A 27 -10.45 1.41 11.94
N ARG A 28 -11.20 0.53 12.61
CA ARG A 28 -12.53 0.89 13.14
C ARG A 28 -12.45 1.66 14.46
N ALA A 29 -11.32 1.61 15.15
CA ALA A 29 -11.03 2.34 16.37
C ALA A 29 -9.56 2.80 16.41
N SER A 30 -9.18 3.47 17.52
CA SER A 30 -7.88 4.11 17.69
C SER A 30 -6.74 3.08 17.75
N ILE A 31 -5.74 3.27 16.89
CA ILE A 31 -4.57 2.40 16.82
C ILE A 31 -3.72 2.58 18.09
N SER A 32 -3.51 1.48 18.82
CA SER A 32 -2.75 1.44 20.07
C SER A 32 -1.29 1.04 19.86
N CYS A 33 -1.01 0.16 18.89
CA CYS A 33 0.35 -0.22 18.52
C CYS A 33 0.52 -0.30 17.01
N LEU A 34 1.72 0.00 16.53
CA LEU A 34 2.09 -0.05 15.13
C LEU A 34 3.54 -0.53 15.01
N ASP A 35 3.78 -1.56 14.21
CA ASP A 35 5.11 -2.06 13.94
C ASP A 35 5.23 -2.51 12.48
N TRP A 36 6.35 -2.22 11.84
CA TRP A 36 6.62 -2.58 10.44
C TRP A 36 7.88 -3.42 10.38
N VAL A 37 7.69 -4.72 10.15
CA VAL A 37 8.78 -5.69 10.17
C VAL A 37 9.00 -6.28 8.78
N ALA A 38 10.27 -6.42 8.41
CA ALA A 38 10.74 -7.03 7.18
C ALA A 38 11.50 -8.33 7.46
N GLU A 39 11.43 -9.27 6.52
CA GLU A 39 12.17 -10.54 6.59
C GLU A 39 13.69 -10.32 6.38
N ASP A 40 14.53 -10.95 7.21
CA ASP A 40 15.98 -10.80 7.06
C ASP A 40 16.53 -11.59 5.87
N LYS A 41 17.50 -11.01 5.14
CA LYS A 41 18.06 -11.53 3.88
C LYS A 41 18.68 -12.92 4.03
N SER A 42 19.19 -13.23 5.23
CA SER A 42 19.78 -14.53 5.57
C SER A 42 18.77 -15.68 5.48
N SER A 43 17.51 -15.42 5.85
CA SER A 43 16.42 -16.40 5.84
C SER A 43 15.95 -16.71 4.41
N THR A 44 15.94 -15.69 3.53
CA THR A 44 15.56 -15.77 2.12
C THR A 44 16.54 -16.64 1.31
N GLN A 45 17.84 -16.58 1.63
CA GLN A 45 18.88 -17.38 0.94
C GLN A 45 18.74 -18.89 1.19
N SER A 46 18.26 -19.31 2.36
CA SER A 46 18.06 -20.74 2.64
C SER A 46 16.93 -21.36 1.81
N ARG A 47 15.91 -20.55 1.45
CA ARG A 47 14.75 -20.97 0.64
C ARG A 47 15.10 -21.11 -0.85
N ASN A 48 16.06 -20.34 -1.35
CA ASN A 48 16.44 -20.28 -2.76
C ASN A 48 17.44 -21.38 -3.20
N SER A 49 17.60 -22.46 -2.44
CA SER A 49 18.59 -23.51 -2.71
C SER A 49 18.21 -24.48 -3.84
N ALA A 50 17.05 -24.32 -4.49
CA ALA A 50 16.67 -25.17 -5.62
C ALA A 50 17.26 -24.64 -6.94
N PRO A 51 18.20 -25.35 -7.59
CA PRO A 51 18.87 -24.88 -8.82
C PRO A 51 17.93 -24.72 -10.03
N PHE A 52 16.70 -25.22 -9.95
CA PHE A 52 15.70 -25.16 -11.02
C PHE A 52 14.74 -23.96 -10.91
N ASP A 53 14.63 -23.31 -9.75
CA ASP A 53 13.69 -22.19 -9.57
C ASP A 53 14.10 -20.97 -10.41
N ASN A 54 15.40 -20.73 -10.57
CA ASN A 54 15.92 -19.66 -11.43
C ASN A 54 15.68 -19.91 -12.93
N ILE A 55 15.51 -21.16 -13.36
CA ILE A 55 15.25 -21.50 -14.77
C ILE A 55 13.76 -21.34 -15.10
N LEU A 56 12.87 -21.56 -14.14
CA LEU A 56 11.41 -21.44 -14.32
C LEU A 56 10.88 -20.02 -14.04
N ASN A 57 11.63 -19.18 -13.34
CA ASN A 57 11.32 -17.76 -13.12
C ASN A 57 11.73 -16.86 -14.30
N ILE A 58 11.33 -17.23 -15.52
CA ILE A 58 11.43 -16.33 -16.67
C ILE A 58 10.36 -15.24 -16.51
N ASP A 59 10.80 -14.00 -16.32
CA ASP A 59 9.90 -12.86 -16.20
C ASP A 59 9.33 -12.49 -17.59
N VAL A 60 8.19 -13.08 -17.93
CA VAL A 60 7.44 -12.75 -19.15
C VAL A 60 7.03 -11.27 -19.14
N THR A 61 6.90 -10.63 -17.98
CA THR A 61 6.52 -9.21 -17.89
C THR A 61 7.64 -8.26 -18.28
N ALA A 62 8.90 -8.67 -18.19
CA ALA A 62 10.04 -7.92 -18.71
C ALA A 62 10.07 -7.86 -20.25
N SER A 63 9.41 -8.82 -20.91
CA SER A 63 9.31 -8.89 -22.37
C SER A 63 8.08 -8.15 -22.93
N LEU A 64 7.16 -7.71 -22.06
CA LEU A 64 5.95 -6.97 -22.45
C LEU A 64 6.26 -5.49 -22.72
N PRO A 65 5.52 -4.84 -23.65
CA PRO A 65 5.69 -3.40 -23.91
C PRO A 65 5.42 -2.59 -22.64
N LYS A 66 6.26 -1.59 -22.37
CA LYS A 66 6.10 -0.68 -21.23
C LYS A 66 4.89 0.23 -21.42
N LEU A 67 4.12 0.43 -20.35
CA LEU A 67 2.96 1.32 -20.38
C LEU A 67 3.39 2.78 -20.51
N SER A 68 2.66 3.54 -21.30
CA SER A 68 2.87 4.97 -21.50
C SER A 68 2.23 5.78 -20.36
N PRO A 69 2.84 6.93 -19.96
CA PRO A 69 2.20 7.86 -19.05
C PRO A 69 0.95 8.48 -19.67
N LEU A 70 -0.07 8.68 -18.84
CA LEU A 70 -1.31 9.32 -19.29
C LEU A 70 -1.07 10.81 -19.56
N PRO A 71 -1.67 11.38 -20.61
CA PRO A 71 -1.59 12.81 -20.88
C PRO A 71 -2.27 13.60 -19.76
N THR A 72 -1.56 14.59 -19.22
CA THR A 72 -2.01 15.45 -18.09
C THR A 72 -3.32 16.19 -18.39
N VAL A 73 -3.63 16.42 -19.67
CA VAL A 73 -4.85 17.11 -20.11
C VAL A 73 -6.09 16.24 -19.89
N SER A 74 -5.96 14.93 -20.03
CA SER A 74 -7.10 14.00 -20.02
C SER A 74 -7.35 13.37 -18.64
N ALA A 75 -6.37 13.41 -17.73
CA ALA A 75 -6.48 12.88 -16.36
C ALA A 75 -5.61 13.67 -15.36
N PRO A 76 -6.04 14.87 -14.91
CA PRO A 76 -5.23 15.75 -14.06
C PRO A 76 -4.99 15.22 -12.64
N ASP A 77 -5.92 14.42 -12.10
CA ASP A 77 -5.84 13.85 -10.74
C ASP A 77 -5.13 12.48 -10.70
N SER A 78 -4.70 11.94 -11.85
CA SER A 78 -4.10 10.61 -11.92
C SER A 78 -2.62 10.62 -11.53
N ILE A 79 -2.26 9.72 -10.61
CA ILE A 79 -0.88 9.42 -10.20
C ILE A 79 -0.02 8.85 -11.35
N PHE A 80 -0.66 8.34 -12.41
CA PHE A 80 0.00 7.72 -13.57
C PHE A 80 0.37 8.70 -14.68
N THR A 81 0.25 10.00 -14.43
CA THR A 81 0.84 11.05 -15.27
C THR A 81 2.37 11.08 -15.15
N SER A 82 2.93 10.58 -14.04
CA SER A 82 4.38 10.49 -13.81
C SER A 82 4.96 9.15 -14.28
N LYS A 83 5.97 9.21 -15.16
CA LYS A 83 6.73 8.04 -15.60
C LYS A 83 7.43 7.30 -14.45
N VAL A 84 7.91 8.04 -13.44
CA VAL A 84 8.61 7.45 -12.28
C VAL A 84 7.66 6.60 -11.44
N VAL A 85 6.44 7.08 -11.21
CA VAL A 85 5.42 6.34 -10.45
C VAL A 85 4.98 5.10 -11.22
N LEU A 86 4.73 5.22 -12.53
CA LEU A 86 4.41 4.09 -13.40
C LEU A 86 5.53 3.05 -13.44
N ASP A 87 6.78 3.49 -13.55
CA ASP A 87 7.91 2.58 -13.57
C ASP A 87 8.09 1.86 -12.23
N SER A 88 7.85 2.55 -11.09
CA SER A 88 7.92 1.93 -9.77
C SER A 88 6.78 0.94 -9.48
N MET A 89 5.54 1.29 -9.86
CA MET A 89 4.34 0.51 -9.51
C MET A 89 4.04 -0.61 -10.50
N ILE A 90 4.33 -0.41 -11.79
CA ILE A 90 3.84 -1.30 -12.86
C ILE A 90 4.96 -1.87 -13.73
N ASN A 91 6.00 -1.08 -14.06
CA ASN A 91 7.12 -1.58 -14.91
C ASN A 91 8.29 -2.16 -14.10
N SER A 92 8.24 -2.19 -12.77
CA SER A 92 9.26 -2.83 -11.95
C SER A 92 9.25 -4.34 -12.15
N SER A 93 10.37 -4.89 -12.63
CA SER A 93 10.55 -6.33 -12.88
C SER A 93 10.47 -7.13 -11.58
N PHE A 94 9.97 -8.36 -11.64
CA PHE A 94 9.92 -9.28 -10.49
C PHE A 94 11.30 -9.77 -10.01
N VAL A 95 12.39 -9.33 -10.63
CA VAL A 95 13.75 -9.89 -10.48
C VAL A 95 14.66 -9.01 -9.62
N SER A 96 14.17 -7.89 -9.05
CA SER A 96 14.97 -7.26 -7.99
C SER A 96 14.96 -8.21 -6.79
N ASP A 97 16.14 -8.61 -6.30
CA ASP A 97 16.31 -9.49 -5.13
C ASP A 97 15.50 -9.03 -3.90
N GLU A 98 15.21 -7.72 -3.82
CA GLU A 98 14.36 -7.07 -2.81
C GLU A 98 12.86 -7.42 -2.92
N SER A 99 12.37 -7.86 -4.08
CA SER A 99 10.95 -8.22 -4.29
C SER A 99 10.55 -9.58 -3.73
N SER A 100 11.53 -10.36 -3.25
CA SER A 100 11.30 -11.63 -2.56
C SER A 100 11.17 -11.50 -1.04
N MET A 101 11.56 -10.35 -0.47
CA MET A 101 11.45 -10.07 0.96
C MET A 101 10.00 -9.73 1.31
N ILE A 102 9.50 -10.37 2.36
CA ILE A 102 8.16 -10.12 2.87
C ILE A 102 8.21 -8.99 3.89
N ASP A 103 7.37 -7.98 3.68
CA ASP A 103 7.15 -6.89 4.62
C ASP A 103 5.74 -6.99 5.20
N ILE A 104 5.66 -6.90 6.53
CA ILE A 104 4.41 -6.99 7.29
C ILE A 104 4.27 -5.74 8.15
N LEU A 105 3.20 -5.02 7.92
CA LEU A 105 2.75 -3.93 8.80
C LEU A 105 1.71 -4.49 9.76
N VAL A 106 2.03 -4.50 11.03
CA VAL A 106 1.18 -4.96 12.13
C VAL A 106 0.60 -3.75 12.83
N SER A 107 -0.73 -3.68 12.97
CA SER A 107 -1.38 -2.68 13.79
C SER A 107 -2.33 -3.31 14.81
N GLY A 108 -2.32 -2.77 16.02
CA GLY A 108 -3.24 -3.14 17.09
C GLY A 108 -4.23 -2.02 17.37
N ASP A 109 -5.46 -2.40 17.70
CA ASP A 109 -6.56 -1.49 17.99
C ASP A 109 -7.05 -1.69 19.43
N GLY A 110 -7.58 -0.61 20.03
CA GLY A 110 -8.08 -0.58 21.41
C GLY A 110 -9.26 -1.52 21.69
N ASP A 111 -9.91 -2.04 20.64
CA ASP A 111 -10.97 -3.06 20.73
C ASP A 111 -10.45 -4.51 20.68
N SER A 112 -9.19 -4.75 21.07
CA SER A 112 -8.58 -6.09 21.13
C SER A 112 -8.47 -6.78 19.78
N ARG A 113 -8.10 -6.01 18.77
CA ARG A 113 -7.95 -6.50 17.39
C ARG A 113 -6.55 -6.25 16.92
N ILE A 114 -6.02 -7.23 16.19
CA ILE A 114 -4.75 -7.11 15.46
C ILE A 114 -5.06 -7.16 13.98
N PHE A 115 -4.42 -6.28 13.23
CA PHE A 115 -4.42 -6.23 11.78
C PHE A 115 -3.03 -6.59 11.29
N PHE A 116 -2.97 -7.59 10.41
CA PHE A 116 -1.77 -7.94 9.67
C PHE A 116 -1.94 -7.44 8.25
N ASN A 117 -1.09 -6.51 7.82
CA ASN A 117 -1.09 -6.05 6.45
C ASN A 117 0.20 -6.44 5.76
N ILE A 118 0.09 -7.41 4.85
CA ILE A 118 1.21 -7.92 4.06
C ILE A 118 1.28 -7.10 2.76
N PHE A 119 2.39 -6.40 2.55
CA PHE A 119 2.66 -5.51 1.40
C PHE A 119 1.59 -4.42 1.13
N GLY A 120 0.90 -3.96 2.17
CA GLY A 120 -0.05 -2.85 2.04
C GLY A 120 -1.42 -3.22 1.47
N HIS A 121 -1.61 -4.43 0.92
CA HIS A 121 -2.82 -4.81 0.17
C HIS A 121 -3.53 -6.05 0.72
N PHE A 122 -2.79 -7.01 1.29
CA PHE A 122 -3.38 -8.15 1.98
C PHE A 122 -3.56 -7.82 3.45
N SER A 123 -4.61 -7.06 3.73
CA SER A 123 -5.09 -6.87 5.10
C SER A 123 -5.77 -8.16 5.55
N ILE A 124 -5.04 -8.99 6.30
CA ILE A 124 -5.61 -10.06 7.10
C ILE A 124 -6.33 -9.39 8.27
N GLU A 125 -7.63 -9.21 8.07
CA GLU A 125 -8.49 -8.44 8.97
C GLU A 125 -9.03 -9.31 10.12
N TYR A 126 -9.00 -8.78 11.34
CA TYR A 126 -9.70 -9.31 12.52
C TYR A 126 -9.23 -10.68 13.01
N ILE A 127 -8.20 -10.66 13.85
CA ILE A 127 -8.07 -11.73 14.84
C ILE A 127 -8.58 -11.20 16.17
N PRO A 128 -9.70 -11.73 16.71
CA PRO A 128 -9.99 -11.51 18.11
C PRO A 128 -8.88 -12.16 18.93
N LEU A 129 -8.27 -11.41 19.83
CA LEU A 129 -7.47 -12.00 20.89
C LEU A 129 -8.32 -13.06 21.63
N PRO A 130 -7.72 -14.16 22.10
CA PRO A 130 -8.46 -15.27 22.70
C PRO A 130 -9.44 -14.77 23.77
N SER A 131 -10.71 -15.12 23.58
CA SER A 131 -11.90 -14.65 24.32
C SER A 131 -11.98 -15.09 25.80
N SER A 132 -10.89 -15.65 26.34
CA SER A 132 -10.77 -16.09 27.73
C SER A 132 -10.46 -14.96 28.71
N LEU A 133 -10.02 -13.80 28.22
CA LEU A 133 -9.73 -12.61 29.01
C LEU A 133 -10.56 -11.44 28.47
N GLU A 134 -11.18 -10.66 29.37
CA GLU A 134 -11.88 -9.43 29.00
C GLU A 134 -10.94 -8.46 28.26
N LYS A 135 -11.51 -7.59 27.41
CA LYS A 135 -10.84 -6.72 26.43
C LYS A 135 -9.36 -6.46 26.73
N LEU A 136 -8.48 -7.03 25.90
CA LEU A 136 -7.04 -6.87 25.90
C LEU A 136 -6.60 -5.82 24.86
N THR A 137 -5.93 -4.74 25.25
CA THR A 137 -5.40 -3.73 24.34
C THR A 137 -3.93 -4.03 24.00
N PRO A 138 -3.56 -4.26 22.73
CA PRO A 138 -2.16 -4.50 22.37
C PRO A 138 -1.33 -3.21 22.50
N ILE A 139 -0.23 -3.26 23.24
CA ILE A 139 0.67 -2.12 23.51
C ILE A 139 1.93 -2.21 22.64
N SER A 140 2.54 -3.40 22.58
CA SER A 140 3.82 -3.59 21.91
C SER A 140 3.82 -4.89 21.11
N HIS A 141 4.61 -4.89 20.03
CA HIS A 141 4.78 -6.00 19.12
C HIS A 141 6.27 -6.19 18.84
N ALA A 142 6.69 -7.46 18.72
CA ALA A 142 7.96 -7.83 18.12
C ALA A 142 7.79 -9.11 17.31
N SER A 143 8.70 -9.36 16.39
CA SER A 143 8.68 -10.56 15.56
C SER A 143 10.05 -11.14 15.33
N SER A 144 10.10 -12.42 14.92
CA SER A 144 11.31 -13.12 14.54
C SER A 144 11.85 -12.64 13.19
N ALA A 145 13.14 -12.87 12.96
CA ALA A 145 13.79 -12.56 11.68
C ALA A 145 13.15 -13.27 10.46
N ASP A 146 12.54 -14.44 10.67
CA ASP A 146 11.81 -15.20 9.63
C ASP A 146 10.31 -14.85 9.53
N LEU A 147 9.83 -13.87 10.31
CA LEU A 147 8.44 -13.44 10.44
C LEU A 147 7.44 -14.56 10.77
N SER A 148 7.91 -15.75 11.14
CA SER A 148 7.02 -16.87 11.45
C SER A 148 6.47 -16.79 12.86
N PHE A 149 7.11 -16.00 13.72
CA PHE A 149 6.75 -15.84 15.11
C PHE A 149 6.60 -14.36 15.44
N HIS A 150 5.48 -14.03 16.07
CA HIS A 150 5.14 -12.70 16.54
C HIS A 150 4.80 -12.76 18.01
N ALA A 151 5.18 -11.75 18.78
CA ALA A 151 4.85 -11.64 20.18
C ALA A 151 4.17 -10.30 20.43
N PHE A 152 3.00 -10.37 21.06
CA PHE A 152 2.24 -9.19 21.46
C PHE A 152 2.26 -9.07 22.97
N ILE A 153 2.41 -7.85 23.44
CA ILE A 153 2.10 -7.50 24.83
C ILE A 153 0.76 -6.79 24.82
N ALA A 154 -0.16 -7.27 25.65
CA ALA A 154 -1.48 -6.67 25.79
C ALA A 154 -1.80 -6.34 27.26
N GLU A 155 -2.52 -5.25 27.46
CA GLU A 155 -3.04 -4.81 28.76
C GLU A 155 -4.52 -5.14 28.87
N SER A 156 -4.93 -5.66 30.02
CA SER A 156 -6.35 -5.87 30.34
C SER A 156 -6.94 -4.66 31.05
N GLN A 157 -8.27 -4.57 31.15
CA GLN A 157 -8.97 -3.51 31.90
C GLN A 157 -8.53 -3.40 33.36
N ASP A 158 -8.12 -4.52 33.97
CA ASP A 158 -7.57 -4.59 35.33
C ASP A 158 -6.08 -4.16 35.40
N HIS A 159 -5.58 -3.45 34.38
CA HIS A 159 -4.17 -3.05 34.24
C HIS A 159 -3.17 -4.20 34.40
N SER A 160 -3.59 -5.42 34.04
CA SER A 160 -2.73 -6.61 34.07
C SER A 160 -2.13 -6.84 32.68
N LEU A 161 -0.84 -7.14 32.62
CA LEU A 161 -0.13 -7.36 31.37
C LEU A 161 -0.08 -8.84 31.00
N PHE A 162 -0.25 -9.12 29.72
CA PHE A 162 -0.18 -10.45 29.15
C PHE A 162 0.77 -10.49 27.95
N ILE A 163 1.53 -11.57 27.81
CA ILE A 163 2.22 -11.92 26.57
C ILE A 163 1.34 -12.89 25.79
N LEU A 164 1.12 -12.55 24.53
CA LEU A 164 0.39 -13.33 23.56
C LEU A 164 1.36 -13.71 22.44
N PRO A 165 1.94 -14.90 22.47
CA PRO A 165 2.72 -15.39 21.36
C PRO A 165 1.76 -15.81 20.22
N LEU A 166 2.12 -15.47 18.99
CA LEU A 166 1.40 -15.76 17.77
C LEU A 166 2.34 -16.43 16.77
N ARG A 167 1.89 -17.54 16.20
CA ARG A 167 2.61 -18.23 15.14
C ARG A 167 1.92 -18.08 13.80
N VAL A 168 2.69 -17.62 12.81
CA VAL A 168 2.26 -17.41 11.43
C VAL A 168 2.85 -18.51 10.56
N HIS A 169 2.11 -19.62 10.44
CA HIS A 169 2.62 -20.83 9.79
C HIS A 169 2.81 -20.70 8.27
N PHE A 170 2.04 -19.82 7.62
CA PHE A 170 2.01 -19.74 6.17
C PHE A 170 3.25 -19.03 5.58
N ILE A 171 3.93 -18.16 6.32
CA ILE A 171 5.12 -17.44 5.83
C ILE A 171 6.27 -18.40 5.57
N ARG A 172 6.62 -19.26 6.54
CA ARG A 172 7.68 -20.25 6.35
C ARG A 172 7.33 -21.29 5.28
N ARG A 173 6.04 -21.63 5.14
CA ARG A 173 5.58 -22.65 4.20
C ARG A 173 5.49 -22.16 2.75
N PHE A 174 5.11 -20.90 2.56
CA PHE A 174 4.80 -20.34 1.23
C PHE A 174 5.63 -19.11 0.86
N GLY A 175 6.63 -18.71 1.66
CA GLY A 175 7.30 -17.40 1.60
C GLY A 175 7.52 -16.82 0.21
N ASN A 176 8.24 -17.52 -0.68
CA ASN A 176 8.49 -17.03 -2.04
C ASN A 176 7.19 -16.90 -2.87
N ASP A 177 6.32 -17.91 -2.80
CA ASP A 177 5.02 -17.90 -3.48
C ASP A 177 4.12 -16.78 -2.92
N LEU A 178 4.19 -16.49 -1.61
CA LEU A 178 3.47 -15.43 -0.94
C LEU A 178 3.95 -14.05 -1.40
N ALA A 179 5.27 -13.82 -1.42
CA ALA A 179 5.84 -12.58 -1.98
C ALA A 179 5.41 -12.38 -3.44
N HIS A 180 5.41 -13.45 -4.24
CA HIS A 180 4.93 -13.41 -5.62
C HIS A 180 3.43 -13.10 -5.73
N ILE A 181 2.57 -13.76 -4.96
CA ILE A 181 1.12 -13.49 -4.93
C ILE A 181 0.88 -12.05 -4.50
N SER A 182 1.57 -11.60 -3.45
CA SER A 182 1.42 -10.27 -2.91
C SER A 182 1.82 -9.18 -3.90
N SER A 183 3.02 -9.29 -4.47
CA SER A 183 3.49 -8.39 -5.52
C SER A 183 2.56 -8.40 -6.75
N THR A 184 2.10 -9.59 -7.15
CA THR A 184 1.20 -9.72 -8.31
C THR A 184 -0.13 -9.03 -8.06
N SER A 185 -0.74 -9.18 -6.89
CA SER A 185 -2.00 -8.52 -6.56
C SER A 185 -1.84 -7.01 -6.44
N THR A 186 -0.73 -6.51 -5.87
CA THR A 186 -0.40 -5.08 -5.87
C THR A 186 -0.33 -4.53 -7.30
N LYS A 187 0.38 -5.23 -8.19
CA LYS A 187 0.47 -4.86 -9.61
C LYS A 187 -0.89 -4.93 -10.33
N VAL A 188 -1.70 -5.94 -10.06
CA VAL A 188 -3.06 -6.05 -10.62
C VAL A 188 -3.93 -4.88 -10.15
N GLN A 189 -3.88 -4.52 -8.87
CA GLN A 189 -4.61 -3.37 -8.34
C GLN A 189 -4.15 -2.05 -8.99
N ALA A 190 -2.84 -1.84 -9.12
CA ALA A 190 -2.29 -0.68 -9.82
C ALA A 190 -2.72 -0.63 -11.30
N LEU A 191 -2.76 -1.78 -11.98
CA LEU A 191 -3.27 -1.89 -13.34
C LEU A 191 -4.77 -1.60 -13.43
N LEU A 192 -5.58 -2.01 -12.45
CA LEU A 192 -7.00 -1.68 -12.40
C LEU A 192 -7.22 -0.19 -12.25
N MET A 193 -6.46 0.47 -11.37
CA MET A 193 -6.50 1.93 -11.23
C MET A 193 -6.12 2.61 -12.55
N TYR A 194 -5.05 2.14 -13.20
CA TYR A 194 -4.62 2.65 -14.50
C TYR A 194 -5.71 2.46 -15.58
N ILE A 195 -6.34 1.28 -15.66
CA ILE A 195 -7.43 1.00 -16.61
C ILE A 195 -8.62 1.94 -16.36
N SER A 196 -8.99 2.15 -15.09
CA SER A 196 -10.06 3.08 -14.71
C SER A 196 -9.73 4.51 -15.15
N ASP A 197 -8.51 4.96 -14.90
CA ASP A 197 -8.05 6.30 -15.28
C ASP A 197 -8.01 6.48 -16.81
N VAL A 198 -7.58 5.45 -17.55
CA VAL A 198 -7.60 5.46 -19.03
C VAL A 198 -9.03 5.57 -19.57
N ILE A 199 -9.97 4.81 -19.01
CA ILE A 199 -11.38 4.86 -19.44
C ILE A 199 -11.99 6.22 -19.09
N GLY A 200 -11.64 6.79 -17.93
CA GLY A 200 -11.99 8.16 -17.56
C GLY A 200 -11.45 9.19 -18.55
N ALA A 201 -10.18 9.07 -18.94
CA ALA A 201 -9.53 9.93 -19.94
C ALA A 201 -10.19 9.81 -21.32
N ILE A 202 -10.53 8.60 -21.78
CA ILE A 202 -11.28 8.38 -23.02
C ILE A 202 -12.65 9.06 -22.93
N GLY A 203 -13.35 8.93 -21.80
CA GLY A 203 -14.63 9.60 -21.58
C GLY A 203 -14.53 11.14 -21.56
N ALA A 204 -13.42 11.71 -21.09
CA ALA A 204 -13.18 13.15 -21.11
C ALA A 204 -12.89 13.68 -22.53
N GLU A 205 -12.02 12.99 -23.29
CA GLU A 205 -11.75 13.31 -24.69
C GLU A 205 -13.01 13.15 -25.55
N TRP A 206 -13.82 12.14 -25.26
CA TRP A 206 -15.14 11.95 -25.86
C TRP A 206 -16.06 13.16 -25.64
N LYS A 207 -16.27 13.56 -24.38
CA LYS A 207 -17.13 14.70 -24.04
C LYS A 207 -16.63 16.01 -24.67
N SER A 208 -15.31 16.17 -24.77
CA SER A 208 -14.70 17.29 -25.48
C SER A 208 -15.12 17.31 -26.95
N MET A 209 -15.01 16.16 -27.63
CA MET A 209 -15.43 16.00 -29.02
C MET A 209 -16.94 16.17 -29.21
N GLU A 210 -17.74 15.56 -28.36
CA GLU A 210 -19.20 15.66 -28.34
C GLU A 210 -19.62 17.12 -28.18
N SER A 211 -19.01 17.87 -27.27
CA SER A 211 -19.30 19.30 -27.11
C SER A 211 -18.91 20.13 -28.34
N ALA A 212 -17.87 19.75 -29.07
CA ALA A 212 -17.46 20.43 -30.30
C ALA A 212 -18.41 20.11 -31.47
N LEU A 213 -19.02 18.92 -31.49
CA LEU A 213 -19.98 18.46 -32.49
C LEU A 213 -21.41 18.98 -32.21
N LEU A 214 -21.89 18.84 -30.97
CA LEU A 214 -23.27 19.17 -30.60
C LEU A 214 -23.51 20.67 -30.43
N LYS A 215 -22.51 21.49 -30.05
CA LYS A 215 -22.71 22.96 -29.97
C LYS A 215 -23.19 23.58 -31.29
N PRO A 216 -22.53 23.36 -32.44
CA PRO A 216 -23.02 23.87 -33.71
C PRO A 216 -24.33 23.21 -34.17
N MET A 217 -24.55 21.93 -33.87
CA MET A 217 -25.77 21.22 -34.26
C MET A 217 -27.00 21.59 -33.42
N ASN A 218 -26.87 21.75 -32.10
CA ASN A 218 -27.96 22.22 -31.24
C ASN A 218 -28.34 23.67 -31.56
N ASN A 219 -27.36 24.51 -31.93
CA ASN A 219 -27.66 25.85 -32.45
C ASN A 219 -28.49 25.78 -33.76
N LEU A 220 -28.28 24.76 -34.61
CA LEU A 220 -29.15 24.52 -35.77
C LEU A 220 -30.53 24.03 -35.35
N GLU A 221 -30.62 23.10 -34.40
CA GLU A 221 -31.90 22.63 -33.85
C GLU A 221 -32.74 23.80 -33.33
N ASP A 222 -32.14 24.66 -32.51
CA ASP A 222 -32.82 25.82 -31.92
C ASP A 222 -33.36 26.78 -33.00
N ILE A 223 -32.61 26.99 -34.08
CA ILE A 223 -33.03 27.83 -35.22
C ILE A 223 -34.16 27.14 -36.02
N LEU A 224 -34.06 25.84 -36.25
CA LEU A 224 -35.07 25.05 -36.98
C LEU A 224 -36.39 24.93 -36.19
N ILE A 225 -36.31 24.79 -34.87
CA ILE A 225 -37.47 24.79 -33.96
C ILE A 225 -38.15 26.17 -33.97
N ALA A 226 -37.38 27.26 -33.98
CA ALA A 226 -37.91 28.62 -34.03
C ALA A 226 -38.69 28.91 -35.33
N GLU A 227 -38.30 28.29 -36.45
CA GLU A 227 -38.96 28.45 -37.75
C GLU A 227 -40.09 27.43 -38.02
N LYS A 228 -40.41 26.55 -37.05
CA LYS A 228 -41.41 25.47 -37.16
C LYS A 228 -41.14 24.50 -38.30
N ASP A 229 -39.88 24.15 -38.52
CA ASP A 229 -39.47 23.28 -39.61
C ASP A 229 -38.97 21.91 -39.15
N SER A 230 -38.97 20.97 -40.10
CA SER A 230 -38.75 19.54 -39.85
C SER A 230 -37.30 19.18 -39.48
N ASP A 231 -37.14 18.01 -38.84
CA ASP A 231 -35.92 17.29 -38.42
C ASP A 231 -34.61 17.63 -39.18
N ILE A 232 -33.51 17.87 -38.44
CA ILE A 232 -32.19 18.26 -39.00
C ILE A 232 -31.67 17.24 -40.00
N VAL A 233 -31.86 15.96 -39.71
CA VAL A 233 -31.33 14.86 -40.54
C VAL A 233 -31.92 14.97 -41.94
N LEU A 234 -33.25 15.18 -42.03
CA LEU A 234 -33.95 15.34 -43.29
C LEU A 234 -33.46 16.59 -44.04
N ARG A 235 -33.27 17.71 -43.34
CA ARG A 235 -32.81 18.98 -43.89
C ARG A 235 -31.39 18.92 -44.47
N LEU A 236 -30.47 18.27 -43.75
CA LEU A 236 -29.10 18.07 -44.22
C LEU A 236 -29.06 17.14 -45.44
N LEU A 237 -29.91 16.11 -45.47
CA LEU A 237 -30.05 15.21 -46.62
C LEU A 237 -30.67 15.92 -47.84
N GLU A 238 -31.71 16.74 -47.65
CA GLU A 238 -32.30 17.57 -48.70
C GLU A 238 -31.25 18.49 -49.32
N THR A 239 -30.42 19.13 -48.48
CA THR A 239 -29.32 19.99 -48.94
C THR A 239 -28.26 19.20 -49.71
N LEU A 240 -27.94 17.98 -49.27
CA LEU A 240 -27.00 17.09 -49.95
C LEU A 240 -27.49 16.65 -51.33
N ILE A 241 -28.81 16.40 -51.48
CA ILE A 241 -29.42 15.92 -52.72
C ILE A 241 -29.68 17.07 -53.70
N LEU A 242 -30.19 18.20 -53.20
CA LEU A 242 -30.62 19.33 -54.02
C LEU A 242 -29.46 20.28 -54.36
N GLY A 243 -28.38 20.27 -53.57
CA GLY A 243 -27.23 21.16 -53.74
C GLY A 243 -27.53 22.63 -53.46
N VAL A 244 -28.77 22.97 -53.09
CA VAL A 244 -29.17 24.34 -52.74
C VAL A 244 -29.51 24.40 -51.25
N PRO A 245 -28.73 25.12 -50.43
CA PRO A 245 -29.07 25.29 -49.02
C PRO A 245 -30.29 26.20 -48.86
N ASN A 246 -31.21 25.84 -47.95
CA ASN A 246 -32.36 26.67 -47.58
C ASN A 246 -31.90 28.00 -46.95
N ASP A 247 -32.71 29.05 -47.03
CA ASP A 247 -32.37 30.40 -46.54
C ASP A 247 -32.02 30.41 -45.03
N THR A 248 -32.68 29.56 -44.24
CA THR A 248 -32.36 29.28 -42.83
C THR A 248 -30.96 28.71 -42.65
N PHE A 249 -30.60 27.72 -43.48
CA PHE A 249 -29.33 27.03 -43.42
C PHE A 249 -28.19 27.91 -43.94
N LYS A 250 -28.45 28.73 -44.97
CA LYS A 250 -27.56 29.80 -45.43
C LYS A 250 -27.31 30.83 -44.33
N GLY A 251 -28.37 31.24 -43.60
CA GLY A 251 -28.27 32.14 -42.46
C GLY A 251 -27.40 31.58 -41.34
N TRP A 252 -27.56 30.29 -40.99
CA TRP A 252 -26.72 29.63 -40.01
C TRP A 252 -25.26 29.45 -40.47
N ILE A 253 -25.04 29.00 -41.72
CA ILE A 253 -23.69 28.86 -42.29
C ILE A 253 -22.96 30.21 -42.22
N SER A 254 -23.61 31.30 -42.66
CA SER A 254 -23.02 32.63 -42.70
C SER A 254 -22.77 33.23 -41.30
N ASN A 255 -23.69 33.03 -40.35
CA ASN A 255 -23.62 33.67 -39.03
C ASN A 255 -22.86 32.87 -37.97
N HIS A 256 -22.90 31.53 -38.03
CA HIS A 256 -22.36 30.64 -37.00
C HIS A 256 -21.17 29.78 -37.47
N LEU A 257 -21.05 29.51 -38.78
CA LEU A 257 -19.96 28.71 -39.34
C LEU A 257 -18.92 29.59 -40.05
N SER A 258 -18.00 30.17 -39.28
CA SER A 258 -16.81 30.78 -39.88
C SER A 258 -15.82 29.73 -40.37
N ASP A 259 -15.03 30.05 -41.39
CA ASP A 259 -13.93 29.19 -41.88
C ASP A 259 -12.92 28.87 -40.75
N ARG A 260 -12.73 29.80 -39.80
CA ARG A 260 -11.94 29.55 -38.57
C ARG A 260 -12.59 28.50 -37.67
N ALA A 261 -13.91 28.51 -37.51
CA ALA A 261 -14.65 27.56 -36.69
C ALA A 261 -14.66 26.16 -37.31
N ILE A 262 -14.85 26.03 -38.62
CA ILE A 262 -14.78 24.72 -39.32
C ILE A 262 -13.38 24.13 -39.25
N ARG A 263 -12.33 24.94 -39.45
CA ARG A 263 -10.93 24.48 -39.27
C ARG A 263 -10.65 24.05 -37.84
N ALA A 264 -11.15 24.78 -36.85
CA ALA A 264 -11.02 24.41 -35.44
C ALA A 264 -11.78 23.10 -35.13
N TRP A 265 -12.99 22.94 -35.65
CA TRP A 265 -13.81 21.74 -35.49
C TRP A 265 -13.13 20.52 -36.11
N ARG A 266 -12.67 20.62 -37.37
CA ARG A 266 -11.93 19.55 -38.04
C ARG A 266 -10.69 19.14 -37.24
N LYS A 267 -9.93 20.12 -36.75
CA LYS A 267 -8.71 19.89 -35.97
C LYS A 267 -9.02 19.24 -34.62
N ALA A 268 -10.02 19.73 -33.90
CA ALA A 268 -10.44 19.19 -32.62
C ALA A 268 -10.94 17.74 -32.73
N SER A 269 -11.86 17.47 -33.66
CA SER A 269 -12.39 16.12 -33.89
C SER A 269 -11.30 15.16 -34.39
N SER A 270 -10.47 15.56 -35.35
CA SER A 270 -9.37 14.69 -35.82
C SER A 270 -8.36 14.37 -34.72
N SER A 271 -8.01 15.36 -33.89
CA SER A 271 -7.14 15.17 -32.74
C SER A 271 -7.78 14.26 -31.70
N ALA A 272 -9.08 14.39 -31.43
CA ALA A 272 -9.79 13.54 -30.47
C ALA A 272 -9.84 12.07 -30.94
N TYR A 273 -10.19 11.81 -32.21
CA TYR A 273 -10.18 10.45 -32.76
C TYR A 273 -8.78 9.82 -32.68
N GLU A 274 -7.73 10.56 -33.01
CA GLU A 274 -6.35 10.07 -32.92
C GLU A 274 -5.92 9.81 -31.47
N ASN A 275 -6.25 10.71 -30.54
CA ASN A 275 -5.94 10.58 -29.12
C ASN A 275 -6.67 9.38 -28.49
N ILE A 276 -7.97 9.22 -28.75
CA ILE A 276 -8.75 8.08 -28.27
C ILE A 276 -8.16 6.77 -28.81
N ARG A 277 -7.81 6.73 -30.11
CA ARG A 277 -7.16 5.56 -30.72
C ARG A 277 -5.81 5.24 -30.06
N LYS A 278 -4.99 6.26 -29.78
CA LYS A 278 -3.71 6.09 -29.07
C LYS A 278 -3.93 5.57 -27.64
N LEU A 279 -4.86 6.15 -26.89
CA LEU A 279 -5.20 5.69 -25.53
C LEU A 279 -5.67 4.23 -25.52
N LEU A 280 -6.45 3.81 -26.52
CA LEU A 280 -6.89 2.42 -26.63
C LEU A 280 -5.74 1.45 -26.96
N LEU A 281 -4.89 1.78 -27.95
CA LEU A 281 -3.82 0.90 -28.45
C LEU A 281 -2.55 0.90 -27.59
N GLU A 282 -2.14 2.06 -27.08
CA GLU A 282 -0.87 2.22 -26.36
C GLU A 282 -1.02 2.06 -24.84
N SER A 283 -2.22 2.28 -24.30
CA SER A 283 -2.47 2.29 -22.86
C SER A 283 -3.45 1.18 -22.43
N LEU A 284 -4.70 1.18 -22.93
CA LEU A 284 -5.74 0.27 -22.44
C LEU A 284 -5.44 -1.20 -22.75
N ILE A 285 -5.19 -1.54 -24.03
CA ILE A 285 -4.96 -2.93 -24.46
C ILE A 285 -3.71 -3.51 -23.78
N PRO A 286 -2.53 -2.85 -23.80
CA PRO A 286 -1.35 -3.38 -23.13
C PRO A 286 -1.52 -3.55 -21.61
N ALA A 287 -2.32 -2.68 -20.97
CA ALA A 287 -2.64 -2.82 -19.54
C ALA A 287 -3.51 -4.07 -19.28
N CYS A 288 -4.51 -4.32 -20.12
CA CYS A 288 -5.33 -5.53 -20.05
C CYS A 288 -4.50 -6.80 -20.30
N GLU A 289 -3.65 -6.81 -21.33
CA GLU A 289 -2.75 -7.94 -21.64
C GLU A 289 -1.83 -8.28 -20.46
N ARG A 290 -1.21 -7.24 -19.87
CA ARG A 290 -0.35 -7.40 -18.70
C ARG A 290 -1.12 -7.95 -17.50
N ALA A 291 -2.32 -7.43 -17.24
CA ALA A 291 -3.18 -7.93 -16.17
C ALA A 291 -3.54 -9.41 -16.40
N VAL A 292 -3.88 -9.80 -17.63
CA VAL A 292 -4.19 -11.21 -17.97
C VAL A 292 -3.00 -12.12 -17.71
N VAL A 293 -1.77 -11.72 -18.07
CA VAL A 293 -0.56 -12.51 -17.82
C VAL A 293 -0.33 -12.72 -16.33
N LEU A 294 -0.42 -11.64 -15.55
CA LEU A 294 -0.28 -11.67 -14.09
C LEU A 294 -1.33 -12.57 -13.43
N THR A 295 -2.61 -12.38 -13.76
CA THR A 295 -3.72 -13.18 -13.22
C THR A 295 -3.61 -14.65 -13.65
N THR A 296 -3.12 -14.94 -14.86
CA THR A 296 -2.90 -16.31 -15.33
C THR A 296 -1.83 -17.03 -14.53
N ARG A 297 -0.77 -16.33 -14.11
CA ARG A 297 0.26 -16.90 -13.24
C ARG A 297 -0.30 -17.25 -11.86
N VAL A 298 -1.09 -16.37 -11.25
CA VAL A 298 -1.77 -16.65 -9.96
C VAL A 298 -2.79 -17.78 -10.10
N ARG A 299 -3.53 -17.85 -11.21
CA ARG A 299 -4.41 -18.98 -11.53
C ARG A 299 -3.63 -20.30 -11.63
N GLY A 300 -2.43 -20.28 -12.20
CA GLY A 300 -1.53 -21.43 -12.24
C GLY A 300 -1.17 -21.93 -10.84
N LEU A 301 -0.81 -21.02 -9.94
CA LEU A 301 -0.56 -21.32 -8.53
C LEU A 301 -1.82 -21.85 -7.82
N ALA A 302 -3.00 -21.26 -8.09
CA ALA A 302 -4.28 -21.68 -7.53
C ALA A 302 -4.67 -23.12 -7.90
N ARG A 303 -4.31 -23.57 -9.12
CA ARG A 303 -4.54 -24.96 -9.56
C ARG A 303 -3.63 -25.98 -8.90
N TRP A 304 -2.54 -25.54 -8.26
CA TRP A 304 -1.63 -26.41 -7.56
C TRP A 304 -2.25 -26.87 -6.24
N ARG A 305 -2.75 -28.10 -6.21
CA ARG A 305 -3.50 -28.66 -5.07
C ARG A 305 -2.75 -28.63 -3.73
N GLU A 306 -1.43 -28.84 -3.75
CA GLU A 306 -0.60 -28.92 -2.54
C GLU A 306 -0.21 -27.56 -1.94
N ARG A 307 -0.32 -26.47 -2.71
CA ARG A 307 0.09 -25.13 -2.27
C ARG A 307 -1.05 -24.10 -2.37
N GLY A 308 -1.71 -24.03 -3.52
CA GLY A 308 -2.77 -23.06 -3.79
C GLY A 308 -4.00 -23.22 -2.89
N VAL A 309 -4.39 -24.46 -2.55
CA VAL A 309 -5.55 -24.72 -1.68
C VAL A 309 -5.32 -24.21 -0.26
N HIS A 310 -4.11 -24.34 0.27
CA HIS A 310 -3.76 -23.85 1.60
C HIS A 310 -3.63 -22.32 1.66
N LEU A 311 -3.33 -21.67 0.53
CA LEU A 311 -3.35 -20.22 0.42
C LEU A 311 -4.76 -19.66 0.19
N GLY A 312 -5.79 -20.51 0.06
CA GLY A 312 -7.17 -20.09 -0.20
C GLY A 312 -7.42 -19.60 -1.62
N LEU A 313 -6.52 -19.89 -2.56
CA LEU A 313 -6.64 -19.40 -3.93
C LEU A 313 -7.69 -20.22 -4.68
N ASN A 314 -8.78 -19.58 -5.07
CA ASN A 314 -9.80 -20.20 -5.91
C ASN A 314 -9.47 -20.01 -7.41
N PRO A 315 -9.20 -21.08 -8.18
CA PRO A 315 -8.89 -20.97 -9.61
C PRO A 315 -10.05 -20.41 -10.44
N ASP A 316 -11.30 -20.59 -10.00
CA ASP A 316 -12.49 -20.10 -10.71
C ASP A 316 -12.61 -18.58 -10.58
N SER A 317 -12.34 -18.02 -9.40
CA SER A 317 -12.30 -16.58 -9.16
C SER A 317 -11.33 -15.87 -10.12
N TYR A 318 -10.12 -16.42 -10.30
CA TYR A 318 -9.15 -15.88 -11.26
C TYR A 318 -9.53 -16.11 -12.73
N THR A 319 -10.30 -17.15 -13.04
CA THR A 319 -10.82 -17.37 -14.39
C THR A 319 -11.85 -16.30 -14.75
N HIS A 320 -12.76 -15.97 -13.84
CA HIS A 320 -13.72 -14.88 -14.03
C HIS A 320 -13.05 -13.50 -14.20
N ILE A 321 -11.95 -13.24 -13.49
CA ILE A 321 -11.15 -12.01 -13.67
C ILE A 321 -10.55 -11.96 -15.09
N ILE A 322 -9.99 -13.07 -15.57
CA ILE A 322 -9.45 -13.17 -16.93
C ILE A 322 -10.55 -12.98 -17.97
N ASP A 323 -11.71 -13.61 -17.79
CA ASP A 323 -12.85 -13.47 -18.70
C ASP A 323 -13.33 -12.01 -18.77
N ALA A 324 -13.41 -11.32 -17.63
CA ALA A 324 -13.77 -9.89 -17.58
C ALA A 324 -12.72 -9.00 -18.29
N LEU A 325 -11.42 -9.26 -18.08
CA LEU A 325 -10.34 -8.55 -18.79
C LEU A 325 -10.40 -8.77 -20.30
N THR A 326 -10.61 -10.01 -20.74
CA THR A 326 -10.74 -10.32 -22.18
C THR A 326 -11.98 -9.70 -22.80
N LEU A 327 -13.08 -9.58 -22.05
CA LEU A 327 -14.29 -8.87 -22.50
C LEU A 327 -14.02 -7.36 -22.68
N ILE A 328 -13.32 -6.72 -21.73
CA ILE A 328 -12.92 -5.30 -21.86
C ILE A 328 -12.03 -5.12 -23.08
N MET A 329 -11.02 -5.97 -23.26
CA MET A 329 -10.13 -5.94 -24.43
C MET A 329 -10.88 -6.14 -25.74
N GLY A 330 -11.83 -7.09 -25.79
CA GLY A 330 -12.68 -7.31 -26.96
C GLY A 330 -13.55 -6.10 -27.31
N LYS A 331 -14.11 -5.42 -26.30
CA LYS A 331 -14.85 -4.16 -26.50
C LYS A 331 -13.94 -3.02 -26.94
N ALA A 332 -12.72 -2.91 -26.39
CA ALA A 332 -11.74 -1.91 -26.82
C ALA A 332 -11.36 -2.09 -28.29
N HIS A 333 -11.12 -3.33 -28.74
CA HIS A 333 -10.88 -3.60 -30.15
C HIS A 333 -12.07 -3.22 -31.02
N ARG A 334 -13.29 -3.63 -30.64
CA ARG A 334 -14.50 -3.28 -31.40
C ARG A 334 -14.70 -1.76 -31.49
N LEU A 335 -14.43 -1.05 -30.40
CA LEU A 335 -14.48 0.40 -30.34
C LEU A 335 -13.50 1.05 -31.31
N ILE A 336 -12.28 0.52 -31.46
CA ILE A 336 -11.31 1.01 -32.45
C ILE A 336 -11.87 0.85 -33.88
N TRP A 337 -12.51 -0.28 -34.19
CA TRP A 337 -13.13 -0.49 -35.50
C TRP A 337 -14.27 0.49 -35.76
N ASP A 338 -15.16 0.65 -34.78
CA ASP A 338 -16.30 1.57 -34.86
C ASP A 338 -15.83 3.03 -35.02
N LEU A 339 -14.81 3.44 -34.27
CA LEU A 339 -14.19 4.78 -34.35
C LEU A 339 -13.51 5.03 -35.69
N ASN A 340 -12.75 4.07 -36.22
CA ASN A 340 -12.12 4.22 -37.54
C ASN A 340 -13.18 4.34 -38.63
N LYS A 341 -14.26 3.55 -38.54
CA LYS A 341 -15.38 3.63 -39.46
C LYS A 341 -16.04 5.01 -39.36
N GLU A 342 -16.37 5.49 -38.17
CA GLU A 342 -16.96 6.82 -37.96
C GLU A 342 -16.04 7.93 -38.52
N TYR A 343 -14.75 7.87 -38.23
CA TYR A 343 -13.77 8.84 -38.71
C TYR A 343 -13.67 8.89 -40.24
N ASP A 344 -13.78 7.75 -40.92
CA ASP A 344 -13.78 7.68 -42.38
C ASP A 344 -15.04 8.28 -43.02
N HIS A 345 -16.16 8.31 -42.31
CA HIS A 345 -17.39 9.01 -42.75
C HIS A 345 -17.38 10.50 -42.36
N PHE A 346 -16.76 10.86 -41.24
CA PHE A 346 -16.61 12.25 -40.77
C PHE A 346 -15.74 13.10 -41.71
N LYS A 347 -14.66 12.53 -42.28
CA LYS A 347 -13.75 13.24 -43.20
C LYS A 347 -14.46 13.82 -44.44
N PRO A 348 -15.23 13.04 -45.23
CA PRO A 348 -16.05 13.58 -46.32
C PRO A 348 -17.10 14.58 -45.84
N PHE A 349 -17.73 14.35 -44.68
CA PHE A 349 -18.76 15.23 -44.14
C PHE A 349 -18.23 16.63 -43.83
N ILE A 350 -17.10 16.73 -43.10
CA ILE A 350 -16.52 18.04 -42.77
C ILE A 350 -15.95 18.76 -44.01
N GLN A 351 -15.51 18.00 -45.02
CA GLN A 351 -15.09 18.54 -46.31
C GLN A 351 -16.27 19.09 -47.11
N TRP A 352 -17.42 18.40 -47.10
CA TRP A 352 -18.65 18.86 -47.71
C TRP A 352 -19.20 20.13 -47.05
N ILE A 353 -19.24 20.19 -45.72
CA ILE A 353 -19.64 21.40 -44.99
C ILE A 353 -18.73 22.59 -45.33
N LYS A 354 -17.43 22.35 -45.51
CA LYS A 354 -16.51 23.41 -45.97
C LYS A 354 -16.83 23.86 -47.40
N PHE A 355 -17.07 22.93 -48.32
CA PHE A 355 -17.47 23.25 -49.69
C PHE A 355 -18.76 24.08 -49.73
N LEU A 356 -19.76 23.72 -48.91
CA LEU A 356 -21.00 24.50 -48.79
C LEU A 356 -20.76 25.91 -48.23
N LEU A 357 -19.84 26.08 -47.27
CA LEU A 357 -19.47 27.41 -46.80
C LEU A 357 -18.84 28.23 -47.93
N ASP A 358 -17.89 27.65 -48.67
CA ASP A 358 -17.19 28.31 -49.76
C ASP A 358 -18.15 28.72 -50.87
N ASP A 359 -19.14 27.89 -51.22
CA ASP A 359 -20.18 28.20 -52.22
C ASP A 359 -21.14 29.31 -51.78
N VAL A 360 -21.51 29.34 -50.49
CA VAL A 360 -22.40 30.36 -49.92
C VAL A 360 -21.69 31.71 -49.70
N THR A 361 -20.38 31.71 -49.43
CA THR A 361 -19.61 32.93 -49.14
C THR A 361 -18.88 33.51 -50.35
N ASN A 362 -18.38 32.67 -51.26
CA ASN A 362 -17.66 33.09 -52.47
C ASN A 362 -18.46 32.66 -53.71
N HIS A 363 -19.41 33.48 -54.12
CA HIS A 363 -20.17 33.27 -55.36
C HIS A 363 -19.34 33.29 -56.66
N ASP A 364 -18.00 33.46 -56.63
CA ASP A 364 -17.24 33.74 -57.87
C ASP A 364 -15.72 33.44 -57.85
N SER A 365 -15.23 32.42 -57.15
CA SER A 365 -13.84 31.99 -57.38
C SER A 365 -13.68 30.49 -57.29
N THR A 366 -13.46 29.88 -58.45
CA THR A 366 -12.82 28.58 -58.64
C THR A 366 -11.50 28.58 -57.87
N SER A 367 -11.52 28.12 -56.62
CA SER A 367 -10.31 27.74 -55.91
C SER A 367 -9.89 26.37 -56.41
N GLU A 368 -8.72 26.33 -57.06
CA GLU A 368 -8.10 25.20 -57.76
C GLU A 368 -7.69 24.02 -56.83
N ASP A 369 -8.19 23.96 -55.59
CA ASP A 369 -7.87 22.91 -54.61
C ASP A 369 -8.97 21.82 -54.47
N SER A 370 -10.01 21.84 -55.31
CA SER A 370 -11.24 21.04 -55.14
C SER A 370 -11.31 19.72 -55.94
N ASP A 371 -10.20 19.20 -56.44
CA ASP A 371 -10.16 17.98 -57.28
C ASP A 371 -10.30 16.65 -56.51
N THR A 372 -10.67 16.67 -55.22
CA THR A 372 -11.06 15.42 -54.53
C THR A 372 -12.56 15.22 -54.62
N PRO A 373 -13.07 14.21 -55.36
CA PRO A 373 -14.49 13.94 -55.42
C PRO A 373 -15.01 13.63 -54.01
N ILE A 374 -15.91 14.47 -53.52
CA ILE A 374 -16.57 14.26 -52.24
C ILE A 374 -17.48 13.03 -52.39
N GLU A 375 -17.21 11.98 -51.62
CA GLU A 375 -18.05 10.79 -51.60
C GLU A 375 -19.38 11.07 -50.89
N THR A 376 -20.36 11.59 -51.62
CA THR A 376 -21.70 11.96 -51.12
C THR A 376 -22.43 10.82 -50.43
N ALA A 377 -22.19 9.56 -50.82
CA ALA A 377 -22.72 8.39 -50.14
C ALA A 377 -22.25 8.28 -48.68
N LYS A 378 -20.96 8.56 -48.41
CA LYS A 378 -20.40 8.53 -47.05
C LYS A 378 -20.93 9.67 -46.18
N VAL A 379 -21.17 10.83 -46.79
CA VAL A 379 -21.78 11.99 -46.13
C VAL A 379 -23.21 11.67 -45.70
N ALA A 380 -24.01 11.08 -46.58
CA ALA A 380 -25.39 10.67 -46.28
C ALA A 380 -25.43 9.67 -45.11
N THR A 381 -24.55 8.65 -45.12
CA THR A 381 -24.48 7.68 -44.01
C THR A 381 -24.02 8.33 -42.71
N TYR A 382 -23.14 9.34 -42.75
CA TYR A 382 -22.74 10.08 -41.54
C TYR A 382 -23.93 10.80 -40.90
N ILE A 383 -24.71 11.50 -41.73
CA ILE A 383 -25.88 12.28 -41.29
C ILE A 383 -26.96 11.38 -40.70
N ILE A 384 -27.22 10.22 -41.32
CA ILE A 384 -28.28 9.30 -40.89
C ILE A 384 -27.88 8.54 -39.62
N ASP A 385 -26.67 8.00 -39.56
CA ASP A 385 -26.29 7.04 -38.51
C ASP A 385 -25.53 7.68 -37.33
N TYR A 386 -24.69 8.71 -37.57
CA TYR A 386 -23.70 9.18 -36.60
C TYR A 386 -23.99 10.59 -36.03
N LEU A 387 -24.88 11.37 -36.64
CA LEU A 387 -25.17 12.74 -36.19
C LEU A 387 -25.81 12.77 -34.79
N HIS A 388 -26.79 11.90 -34.54
CA HIS A 388 -27.51 11.82 -33.26
C HIS A 388 -27.09 10.65 -32.36
N ASN A 389 -26.57 9.56 -32.94
CA ASN A 389 -26.06 8.39 -32.21
C ASN A 389 -24.58 8.19 -32.50
N GLN A 390 -23.74 9.03 -31.90
CA GLN A 390 -22.31 8.84 -32.05
C GLN A 390 -21.89 7.51 -31.42
N THR A 391 -20.98 6.76 -32.05
CA THR A 391 -20.75 5.34 -31.73
C THR A 391 -20.34 5.11 -30.28
N MET A 392 -19.61 6.07 -29.70
CA MET A 392 -19.10 6.05 -28.33
C MET A 392 -20.18 6.25 -27.28
N ALA A 393 -21.31 6.91 -27.59
CA ALA A 393 -22.43 7.02 -26.67
C ALA A 393 -22.95 5.64 -26.26
N ASN A 394 -22.90 4.65 -27.15
CA ASN A 394 -23.32 3.27 -26.84
C ASN A 394 -22.38 2.53 -25.86
N TYR A 395 -21.16 3.03 -25.67
CA TYR A 395 -20.17 2.42 -24.77
C TYR A 395 -20.11 3.13 -23.40
N PHE A 396 -20.64 4.35 -23.29
CA PHE A 396 -20.64 5.18 -22.08
C PHE A 396 -22.03 5.52 -21.52
N SER A 397 -23.11 5.48 -22.32
CA SER A 397 -24.47 5.77 -21.87
C SER A 397 -25.25 4.52 -21.44
N ALA A 398 -25.85 4.61 -20.25
CA ALA A 398 -26.68 3.56 -19.67
C ALA A 398 -28.02 3.30 -20.40
N ASP A 399 -28.45 4.20 -21.30
CA ASP A 399 -29.76 4.13 -21.97
C ASP A 399 -29.85 3.13 -23.13
N GLY A 400 -28.75 2.45 -23.48
CA GLY A 400 -28.70 1.43 -24.54
C GLY A 400 -29.33 0.07 -24.22
N ALA A 401 -30.13 -0.06 -23.14
CA ALA A 401 -30.72 -1.33 -22.71
C ALA A 401 -31.72 -1.95 -23.72
N ALA A 402 -32.12 -1.22 -24.76
CA ALA A 402 -33.17 -1.66 -25.68
C ALA A 402 -32.70 -2.57 -26.84
N LYS A 403 -31.39 -2.76 -27.08
CA LYS A 403 -30.90 -3.69 -28.13
C LYS A 403 -29.65 -4.46 -27.70
N GLY A 404 -29.82 -5.38 -26.75
CA GLY A 404 -28.95 -6.54 -26.52
C GLY A 404 -27.60 -6.27 -25.84
N ASN A 405 -27.49 -6.65 -24.56
CA ASN A 405 -26.25 -6.96 -23.83
C ASN A 405 -25.07 -5.97 -23.92
N SER A 406 -25.28 -4.66 -24.13
CA SER A 406 -24.20 -3.68 -24.00
C SER A 406 -24.01 -3.28 -22.53
N THR A 407 -23.26 -4.07 -21.75
CA THR A 407 -22.74 -3.61 -20.45
C THR A 407 -21.80 -2.40 -20.68
N ASN A 408 -21.94 -1.31 -19.94
CA ASN A 408 -21.05 -0.15 -20.13
C ASN A 408 -19.60 -0.51 -19.76
N LEU A 409 -18.62 0.19 -20.35
CA LEU A 409 -17.22 -0.03 -20.00
C LEU A 409 -16.95 0.24 -18.51
N ASN A 410 -17.59 1.28 -17.95
CA ASN A 410 -17.50 1.60 -16.52
C ASN A 410 -18.06 0.48 -15.64
N ASP A 411 -19.20 -0.11 -16.02
CA ASP A 411 -19.81 -1.23 -15.27
C ASP A 411 -18.93 -2.47 -15.31
N LEU A 412 -18.23 -2.70 -16.42
CA LEU A 412 -17.27 -3.80 -16.56
C LEU A 412 -16.04 -3.60 -15.68
N VAL A 413 -15.50 -2.38 -15.60
CA VAL A 413 -14.37 -2.07 -14.70
C VAL A 413 -14.79 -2.23 -13.24
N GLU A 414 -15.98 -1.75 -12.87
CA GLU A 414 -16.49 -1.90 -11.51
C GLU A 414 -16.75 -3.37 -11.15
N SER A 415 -17.26 -4.16 -12.10
CA SER A 415 -17.41 -5.61 -11.94
C SER A 415 -16.05 -6.30 -11.78
N LEU A 416 -15.06 -5.92 -12.59
CA LEU A 416 -13.69 -6.42 -12.50
C LEU A 416 -13.05 -6.09 -11.15
N ARG A 417 -13.23 -4.86 -10.65
CA ARG A 417 -12.77 -4.43 -9.33
C ARG A 417 -13.36 -5.31 -8.22
N LYS A 418 -14.68 -5.53 -8.22
CA LYS A 418 -15.35 -6.40 -7.25
C LYS A 418 -14.86 -7.85 -7.31
N LEU A 419 -14.58 -8.38 -8.51
CA LEU A 419 -14.02 -9.72 -8.67
C LEU A 419 -12.63 -9.83 -8.06
N CYS A 420 -11.76 -8.84 -8.29
CA CYS A 420 -10.43 -8.80 -7.69
C CYS A 420 -10.49 -8.67 -6.16
N GLU A 421 -11.33 -7.77 -5.62
CA GLU A 421 -11.54 -7.62 -4.17
C GLU A 421 -12.05 -8.92 -3.52
N LYS A 422 -12.94 -9.64 -4.21
CA LYS A 422 -13.42 -10.95 -3.75
C LYS A 422 -12.30 -11.99 -3.71
N ALA A 423 -11.51 -12.12 -4.77
CA ALA A 423 -10.41 -13.09 -4.84
C ALA A 423 -9.34 -12.83 -3.78
N PHE A 424 -9.02 -11.56 -3.52
CA PHE A 424 -8.06 -11.18 -2.47
C PHE A 424 -8.62 -11.46 -1.08
N ARG A 425 -9.92 -11.22 -0.85
CA ARG A 425 -10.58 -11.53 0.43
C ARG A 425 -10.60 -13.04 0.74
N GLU A 426 -10.89 -13.87 -0.26
CA GLU A 426 -10.84 -15.34 -0.13
C GLU A 426 -9.46 -15.81 0.33
N SER A 427 -8.39 -15.23 -0.24
CA SER A 427 -7.01 -15.53 0.14
C SER A 427 -6.69 -15.08 1.57
N SER A 428 -7.09 -13.85 1.94
CA SER A 428 -6.91 -13.32 3.29
C SER A 428 -7.63 -14.16 4.34
N ASP A 429 -8.87 -14.60 4.09
CA ASP A 429 -9.64 -15.42 5.02
C ASP A 429 -9.03 -16.81 5.21
N ALA A 430 -8.46 -17.41 4.17
CA ALA A 430 -7.71 -18.66 4.33
C ALA A 430 -6.42 -18.48 5.14
N MET A 431 -5.70 -17.37 4.94
CA MET A 431 -4.51 -17.06 5.74
C MET A 431 -4.84 -16.89 7.22
N LYS A 432 -6.02 -16.35 7.59
CA LYS A 432 -6.48 -16.27 8.99
C LYS A 432 -6.52 -17.63 9.67
N ASN A 433 -6.94 -18.68 8.95
CA ASN A 433 -7.03 -20.04 9.50
C ASN A 433 -5.64 -20.66 9.78
N HIS A 434 -4.57 -20.07 9.26
CA HIS A 434 -3.19 -20.51 9.45
C HIS A 434 -2.46 -19.75 10.57
N LEU A 435 -3.20 -18.92 11.31
CA LEU A 435 -2.72 -18.21 12.50
C LEU A 435 -3.07 -19.01 13.75
N ALA A 436 -2.06 -19.26 14.58
CA ALA A 436 -2.24 -19.96 15.85
C ALA A 436 -1.79 -19.06 17.00
N PHE A 437 -2.72 -18.71 17.89
CA PHE A 437 -2.41 -18.03 19.14
C PHE A 437 -1.99 -19.06 20.18
N GLY A 438 -0.96 -18.70 20.94
CA GLY A 438 -0.60 -19.43 22.14
C GLY A 438 -1.47 -19.03 23.32
N ASN A 439 -1.32 -19.77 24.42
CA ASN A 439 -1.97 -19.42 25.68
C ASN A 439 -1.42 -18.07 26.19
N PRO A 440 -2.28 -17.15 26.68
CA PRO A 440 -1.85 -15.90 27.28
C PRO A 440 -1.02 -16.17 28.54
N LEU A 441 0.15 -15.55 28.63
CA LEU A 441 1.02 -15.62 29.80
C LEU A 441 0.90 -14.32 30.60
N LYS A 442 0.50 -14.41 31.87
CA LYS A 442 0.34 -13.25 32.75
C LYS A 442 1.70 -12.75 33.23
N LEU A 443 2.07 -11.51 32.87
CA LEU A 443 3.33 -10.90 33.26
C LEU A 443 3.24 -10.22 34.62
N VAL A 444 2.31 -9.27 34.75
CA VAL A 444 2.18 -8.39 35.92
C VAL A 444 0.71 -8.29 36.29
N GLU A 445 0.43 -8.31 37.58
CA GLU A 445 -0.89 -8.05 38.15
C GLU A 445 -1.03 -6.58 38.55
N ASN A 446 -2.14 -5.97 38.13
CA ASN A 446 -2.66 -4.73 38.68
C ASN A 446 -1.66 -3.57 38.72
N ILE A 447 -1.27 -3.11 37.53
CA ILE A 447 -0.37 -1.96 37.36
C ILE A 447 -1.16 -0.70 37.70
N THR A 448 -1.04 -0.28 38.95
CA THR A 448 -1.49 1.06 39.40
C THR A 448 -0.48 2.17 39.03
N ALA A 449 0.60 1.82 38.32
CA ALA A 449 1.68 2.72 37.94
C ALA A 449 1.26 3.71 36.85
N LYS A 450 1.71 4.96 36.98
CA LYS A 450 1.59 6.01 35.95
C LYS A 450 2.63 5.87 34.84
N LYS A 451 3.73 5.15 35.08
CA LYS A 451 4.76 4.83 34.07
C LYS A 451 5.13 3.34 34.09
N LEU A 452 5.12 2.74 32.90
CA LEU A 452 5.57 1.38 32.65
C LEU A 452 6.54 1.43 31.47
N HIS A 453 7.75 0.93 31.66
CA HIS A 453 8.74 0.83 30.60
C HIS A 453 8.91 -0.63 30.21
N MET A 454 8.75 -0.91 28.92
CA MET A 454 8.86 -2.26 28.42
C MET A 454 9.37 -2.31 26.99
N SER A 455 10.10 -3.39 26.69
CA SER A 455 10.57 -3.70 25.35
C SER A 455 10.57 -5.21 25.18
N ILE A 456 10.32 -5.65 23.96
CA ILE A 456 10.26 -7.05 23.59
C ILE A 456 11.13 -7.28 22.36
N ARG A 457 11.87 -8.40 22.34
CA ARG A 457 12.68 -8.81 21.20
C ARG A 457 12.56 -10.30 21.00
N VAL A 458 12.42 -10.72 19.74
CA VAL A 458 12.45 -12.13 19.37
C VAL A 458 13.75 -12.40 18.63
N ILE A 459 14.49 -13.41 19.10
CA ILE A 459 15.77 -13.84 18.53
C ILE A 459 15.61 -15.25 18.02
N GLN A 460 16.15 -15.53 16.84
CA GLN A 460 16.11 -16.86 16.23
C GLN A 460 17.53 -17.36 16.00
N ARG A 461 17.89 -18.50 16.61
CA ARG A 461 19.18 -19.16 16.41
C ARG A 461 18.95 -20.58 15.89
N GLU A 462 19.34 -20.82 14.62
CA GLU A 462 19.28 -22.10 13.89
C GLU A 462 17.97 -22.91 13.99
N SER A 463 17.68 -23.52 15.14
CA SER A 463 16.51 -24.39 15.41
C SER A 463 15.64 -23.96 16.61
N GLU A 464 16.05 -22.95 17.37
CA GLU A 464 15.32 -22.45 18.54
C GLU A 464 15.02 -20.96 18.41
N SER A 465 13.82 -20.56 18.79
CA SER A 465 13.42 -19.17 18.89
C SER A 465 13.31 -18.78 20.35
N TYR A 466 13.90 -17.65 20.72
CA TYR A 466 13.86 -17.09 22.06
C TYR A 466 13.13 -15.77 22.03
N MET A 467 12.27 -15.55 23.01
CA MET A 467 11.59 -14.27 23.17
C MET A 467 12.04 -13.64 24.49
N TYR A 468 12.64 -12.46 24.39
CA TYR A 468 13.10 -11.67 25.52
C TYR A 468 12.13 -10.53 25.77
N THR A 469 11.75 -10.33 27.03
CA THR A 469 10.89 -9.25 27.47
C THR A 469 11.54 -8.57 28.66
N ALA A 470 11.81 -7.27 28.54
CA ALA A 470 12.33 -6.42 29.59
C ALA A 470 11.21 -5.56 30.14
N ILE A 471 11.06 -5.52 31.47
CA ILE A 471 9.99 -4.78 32.15
C ILE A 471 10.58 -4.05 33.36
N SER A 472 10.23 -2.78 33.49
CA SER A 472 10.42 -1.95 34.68
C SER A 472 9.10 -1.23 35.01
N SER A 473 8.72 -1.21 36.29
CA SER A 473 7.43 -0.69 36.76
C SER A 473 7.60 0.23 37.98
N GLU A 474 6.88 1.35 38.03
CA GLU A 474 6.97 2.34 39.13
C GLU A 474 6.73 1.84 40.57
N PRO A 475 5.96 0.79 40.90
CA PRO A 475 5.92 0.29 42.28
C PRO A 475 7.31 -0.07 42.81
N ASN A 476 8.26 -0.40 41.94
CA ASN A 476 9.68 -0.55 42.25
C ASN A 476 10.53 -0.10 41.03
N PRO A 477 10.80 1.21 40.85
CA PRO A 477 11.48 1.71 39.65
C PRO A 477 12.97 1.32 39.60
N LYS A 478 13.45 0.68 40.66
CA LYS A 478 14.80 0.14 40.82
C LYS A 478 14.99 -1.25 40.22
N VAL A 479 13.89 -1.97 39.95
CA VAL A 479 13.96 -3.40 39.60
C VAL A 479 13.74 -3.57 38.11
N LEU A 480 14.74 -4.14 37.43
CA LEU A 480 14.59 -4.65 36.08
C LEU A 480 14.24 -6.14 36.13
N SER A 481 13.16 -6.54 35.47
CA SER A 481 12.82 -7.94 35.23
C SER A 481 13.01 -8.28 33.75
N LEU A 482 13.84 -9.29 33.48
CA LEU A 482 14.11 -9.85 32.16
C LEU A 482 13.57 -11.27 32.09
N ILE A 483 12.60 -11.49 31.20
CA ILE A 483 11.96 -12.78 30.98
C ILE A 483 12.41 -13.29 29.62
N ARG A 484 12.87 -14.54 29.57
CA ARG A 484 13.20 -15.28 28.36
C ARG A 484 12.25 -16.47 28.25
N LEU A 485 11.52 -16.55 27.14
CA LEU A 485 10.74 -17.72 26.77
C LEU A 485 11.51 -18.54 25.72
N ASP A 486 11.82 -19.79 26.06
CA ASP A 486 12.40 -20.75 25.13
C ASP A 486 11.29 -21.42 24.31
N ILE A 487 11.12 -20.98 23.07
CA ILE A 487 10.10 -21.50 22.16
C ILE A 487 10.71 -22.71 21.44
N SER A 488 10.73 -23.85 22.12
CA SER A 488 11.09 -25.14 21.51
C SER A 488 9.84 -25.83 20.94
N GLY A 489 9.89 -26.27 19.69
CA GLY A 489 8.90 -27.23 19.14
C GLY A 489 7.47 -26.74 18.88
N ASN A 490 6.54 -27.71 18.77
CA ASN A 490 5.22 -27.59 18.15
C ASN A 490 4.27 -26.71 18.98
N PHE A 491 4.02 -25.49 18.50
CA PHE A 491 3.38 -24.38 19.23
C PHE A 491 1.93 -24.62 19.69
N ALA A 492 1.23 -25.58 19.09
CA ALA A 492 -0.12 -25.97 19.50
C ALA A 492 -0.15 -26.60 20.92
N GLU A 493 0.99 -27.09 21.40
CA GLU A 493 1.18 -27.64 22.73
C GLU A 493 2.19 -26.77 23.50
N LEU A 494 1.81 -25.54 23.89
CA LEU A 494 2.54 -24.71 24.86
C LEU A 494 2.57 -25.32 26.29
N THR A 495 2.57 -26.64 26.39
CA THR A 495 2.59 -27.40 27.65
C THR A 495 4.01 -27.63 28.19
N SER A 496 5.05 -27.22 27.44
CA SER A 496 6.46 -27.26 27.89
C SER A 496 7.30 -26.12 27.29
N CYS A 497 6.94 -24.86 27.56
CA CYS A 497 7.85 -23.73 27.31
C CYS A 497 8.77 -23.60 28.53
N MET A 498 10.10 -23.60 28.35
CA MET A 498 10.99 -23.25 29.46
C MET A 498 11.01 -21.73 29.60
N ILE A 499 10.54 -21.25 30.75
CA ILE A 499 10.58 -19.83 31.08
C ILE A 499 11.79 -19.61 31.97
N ARG A 500 12.66 -18.69 31.54
CA ARG A 500 13.76 -18.22 32.36
C ARG A 500 13.48 -16.79 32.76
N SER A 501 13.70 -16.46 34.01
CA SER A 501 13.65 -15.07 34.41
C SER A 501 14.87 -14.69 35.23
N ALA A 502 15.34 -13.48 34.97
CA ALA A 502 16.52 -12.86 35.55
C ALA A 502 16.18 -11.40 35.85
N GLY A 503 16.83 -10.82 36.84
CA GLY A 503 16.60 -9.42 37.19
C GLY A 503 17.70 -8.88 38.09
N PHE A 504 17.72 -7.57 38.25
CA PHE A 504 18.59 -6.90 39.21
C PHE A 504 17.91 -5.66 39.76
N THR A 505 18.38 -5.22 40.92
CA THR A 505 17.91 -4.02 41.59
C THR A 505 19.04 -2.99 41.58
N THR A 506 18.78 -1.79 41.07
CA THR A 506 19.70 -0.66 41.19
C THR A 506 19.61 -0.06 42.60
N PRO A 507 20.74 0.23 43.27
CA PRO A 507 20.72 0.72 44.64
C PRO A 507 20.10 2.12 44.77
N ASN A 508 20.49 3.07 43.90
CA ASN A 508 20.18 4.50 44.02
C ASN A 508 19.57 5.15 42.76
N GLU A 509 19.30 4.37 41.71
CA GLU A 509 18.84 4.90 40.42
C GLU A 509 17.50 4.29 40.00
N SER A 510 16.62 5.06 39.38
CA SER A 510 15.38 4.61 38.74
C SER A 510 15.59 4.39 37.24
N ILE A 511 14.91 3.39 36.68
CA ILE A 511 14.92 3.12 35.25
C ILE A 511 13.76 3.90 34.60
N GLU A 512 14.08 4.92 33.80
CA GLU A 512 13.10 5.77 33.10
C GLU A 512 12.88 5.36 31.63
N SER A 513 13.77 4.57 31.04
CA SER A 513 13.58 4.05 29.68
C SER A 513 14.44 2.81 29.46
N LEU A 514 13.96 1.89 28.61
CA LEU A 514 14.68 0.67 28.27
C LEU A 514 14.39 0.26 26.82
N GLU A 515 15.42 -0.19 26.11
CA GLU A 515 15.27 -0.63 24.72
C GLU A 515 16.38 -1.60 24.29
N PHE A 516 16.00 -2.66 23.57
CA PHE A 516 16.97 -3.61 23.02
C PHE A 516 17.67 -3.02 21.79
N VAL A 517 19.01 -3.05 21.79
CA VAL A 517 19.81 -2.56 20.66
C VAL A 517 19.94 -3.64 19.61
N ASP A 518 20.59 -4.74 19.98
CA ASP A 518 20.86 -5.88 19.11
C ASP A 518 20.50 -7.19 19.83
N ASP A 519 20.94 -8.32 19.29
CA ASP A 519 20.64 -9.65 19.83
C ASP A 519 21.40 -9.95 21.14
N GLU A 520 22.27 -9.04 21.58
CA GLU A 520 23.15 -9.23 22.74
C GLU A 520 23.04 -8.10 23.77
N LYS A 521 22.81 -6.87 23.31
CA LYS A 521 22.85 -5.64 24.10
C LYS A 521 21.46 -5.06 24.38
N LEU A 522 21.23 -4.69 25.64
CA LEU A 522 20.10 -3.90 26.11
C LEU A 522 20.63 -2.56 26.63
N MET A 523 19.97 -1.44 26.27
CA MET A 523 20.29 -0.14 26.85
C MET A 523 19.22 0.31 27.83
N LEU A 524 19.67 0.95 28.91
CA LEU A 524 18.83 1.48 29.97
C LEU A 524 19.15 2.95 30.19
N LEU A 525 18.12 3.75 30.43
CA LEU A 525 18.22 5.12 30.90
C LEU A 525 17.98 5.16 32.42
N LEU A 526 19.01 5.53 33.17
CA LEU A 526 19.01 5.55 34.62
C LEU A 526 19.00 6.99 35.14
N HIS A 527 18.09 7.27 36.07
CA HIS A 527 18.00 8.55 36.78
C HIS A 527 18.30 8.38 38.26
N PRO A 528 18.98 9.35 38.89
CA PRO A 528 19.11 9.35 40.35
C PRO A 528 17.73 9.61 41.01
N ILE A 529 17.41 8.83 42.03
CA ILE A 529 16.11 8.95 42.74
C ILE A 529 16.08 10.20 43.63
N ASP A 530 17.22 10.56 44.23
CA ASP A 530 17.42 11.78 45.00
C ASP A 530 18.61 12.59 44.44
N PRO A 531 18.37 13.59 43.58
CA PRO A 531 19.44 14.41 43.01
C PRO A 531 20.18 15.26 44.07
N ALA A 532 19.61 15.41 45.28
CA ALA A 532 20.23 16.13 46.39
C ALA A 532 21.19 15.27 47.25
N ILE A 533 21.09 13.94 47.18
CA ILE A 533 21.85 13.01 48.04
C ILE A 533 22.88 12.21 47.22
N SER A 534 22.60 11.96 45.93
CA SER A 534 23.50 11.22 45.06
C SER A 534 24.34 12.18 44.20
N LYS A 535 25.65 11.92 44.08
CA LYS A 535 26.52 12.56 43.07
C LYS A 535 26.26 12.03 41.64
N ASN A 536 25.30 11.12 41.47
CA ASN A 536 25.07 10.45 40.20
C ASN A 536 24.21 11.33 39.32
N LYS A 537 24.68 11.60 38.11
CA LYS A 537 23.90 12.26 37.07
C LYS A 537 23.11 11.22 36.28
N ALA A 538 22.12 11.68 35.52
CA ALA A 538 21.41 10.80 34.59
C ALA A 538 22.41 10.15 33.63
N ARG A 539 22.27 8.85 33.40
CA ARG A 539 23.20 8.09 32.57
C ARG A 539 22.49 7.06 31.71
N ILE A 540 23.07 6.78 30.55
CA ILE A 540 22.69 5.64 29.72
C ILE A 540 23.75 4.57 29.89
N VAL A 541 23.28 3.34 30.08
CA VAL A 541 24.14 2.18 30.25
C VAL A 541 23.74 1.09 29.27
N SER A 542 24.74 0.41 28.71
CA SER A 542 24.57 -0.79 27.89
C SER A 542 24.97 -2.03 28.70
N LEU A 543 24.15 -3.07 28.63
CA LEU A 543 24.41 -4.37 29.27
C LEU A 543 24.25 -5.50 28.26
N GLU A 544 25.05 -6.54 28.41
CA GLU A 544 24.87 -7.80 27.66
C GLU A 544 23.89 -8.71 28.40
N PHE A 545 22.67 -8.83 27.88
CA PHE A 545 21.60 -9.52 28.61
C PHE A 545 21.73 -11.05 28.55
N GLU A 546 22.41 -11.61 27.55
CA GLU A 546 22.63 -13.07 27.49
C GLU A 546 23.47 -13.58 28.67
N LYS A 547 24.48 -12.80 29.10
CA LYS A 547 25.32 -13.12 30.27
C LYS A 547 24.51 -13.20 31.55
N LEU A 548 23.50 -12.33 31.71
CA LEU A 548 22.61 -12.35 32.87
C LEU A 548 21.84 -13.67 33.00
N PHE A 549 21.41 -14.26 31.88
CA PHE A 549 20.73 -15.56 31.91
C PHE A 549 21.69 -16.73 32.17
N ALA A 550 22.94 -16.65 31.72
CA ALA A 550 23.94 -17.69 32.00
C ALA A 550 24.30 -17.76 33.50
N GLU A 551 24.31 -16.61 34.17
CA GLU A 551 24.71 -16.50 35.58
C GLU A 551 23.54 -16.56 36.57
N ARG A 552 22.34 -16.09 36.19
CA ARG A 552 21.28 -15.72 37.14
C ARG A 552 19.86 -16.20 36.76
N ALA A 553 19.72 -17.14 35.83
CA ALA A 553 18.40 -17.60 35.38
C ALA A 553 17.70 -18.53 36.37
N VAL A 554 16.44 -18.22 36.71
CA VAL A 554 15.51 -19.14 37.37
C VAL A 554 14.64 -19.80 36.31
N ILE A 555 14.59 -21.14 36.27
CA ILE A 555 13.73 -21.90 35.36
C ILE A 555 12.37 -22.12 36.01
N ILE A 556 11.30 -21.68 35.35
CA ILE A 556 9.91 -21.85 35.78
C ILE A 556 9.23 -22.85 34.84
N ASP A 557 8.64 -23.90 35.41
CA ASP A 557 7.85 -24.88 34.63
C ASP A 557 6.44 -24.31 34.36
N THR A 558 6.03 -24.37 33.09
CA THR A 558 4.71 -23.92 32.59
C THR A 558 3.50 -24.49 33.32
N ARG A 559 3.64 -25.60 34.04
CA ARG A 559 2.53 -26.22 34.78
C ARG A 559 2.11 -25.45 36.04
N GLU A 560 2.94 -24.52 36.53
CA GLU A 560 2.72 -23.74 37.76
C GLU A 560 2.30 -22.29 37.51
N LEU A 561 1.99 -21.93 36.25
CA LEU A 561 1.85 -20.55 35.74
C LEU A 561 0.57 -19.80 36.16
N ASN A 562 0.02 -20.12 37.33
CA ASN A 562 -1.16 -19.43 37.88
C ASN A 562 -0.81 -18.06 38.51
N THR A 563 0.47 -17.76 38.72
CA THR A 563 0.95 -16.49 39.28
C THR A 563 1.62 -15.62 38.21
N ALA A 564 1.60 -14.30 38.40
CA ALA A 564 2.28 -13.35 37.52
C ALA A 564 3.79 -13.65 37.42
N LEU A 565 4.35 -13.67 36.21
CA LEU A 565 5.76 -14.00 35.99
C LEU A 565 6.71 -13.01 36.71
N CYS A 566 6.33 -11.74 36.84
CA CYS A 566 7.12 -10.75 37.57
C CYS A 566 7.01 -10.87 39.11
N SER A 567 6.05 -11.64 39.65
CA SER A 567 5.96 -11.88 41.10
C SER A 567 6.80 -13.08 41.56
N VAL A 568 7.40 -13.82 40.62
CA VAL A 568 8.36 -14.88 40.93
C VAL A 568 9.59 -14.25 41.57
N GLN A 569 9.84 -14.60 42.83
CA GLN A 569 10.93 -14.01 43.62
C GLN A 569 12.29 -14.42 43.04
N TYR A 570 13.05 -13.43 42.56
CA TYR A 570 14.46 -13.57 42.22
C TYR A 570 15.30 -13.40 43.50
N SER A 571 16.49 -14.01 43.55
CA SER A 571 17.45 -13.74 44.62
C SER A 571 17.76 -12.25 44.66
N THR A 572 17.25 -11.53 45.66
CA THR A 572 17.52 -10.10 45.91
C THR A 572 18.96 -9.83 46.31
N ASP A 573 19.68 -10.87 46.71
CA ASP A 573 21.12 -10.82 46.94
C ASP A 573 21.80 -11.05 45.60
N MET A 574 22.15 -9.99 44.84
CA MET A 574 23.27 -10.02 43.89
C MET A 574 23.57 -8.64 43.31
N SER A 575 24.87 -8.33 43.21
CA SER A 575 25.48 -7.07 42.76
C SER A 575 25.06 -6.57 41.37
N GLU A 576 25.23 -5.25 41.15
CA GLU A 576 25.04 -4.58 39.85
C GLU A 576 25.69 -5.38 38.70
N PRO A 577 25.05 -5.43 37.52
CA PRO A 577 25.65 -6.04 36.34
C PRO A 577 26.89 -5.24 35.88
N VAL A 578 27.81 -5.91 35.19
CA VAL A 578 28.93 -5.23 34.53
C VAL A 578 28.37 -4.40 33.38
N TRP A 579 28.54 -3.08 33.45
CA TRP A 579 28.16 -2.15 32.38
C TRP A 579 29.23 -2.17 31.29
N ASN A 580 28.80 -2.34 30.03
CA ASN A 580 29.72 -2.38 28.89
C ASN A 580 30.10 -0.97 28.41
N GLN A 581 29.10 -0.09 28.31
CA GLN A 581 29.24 1.29 27.90
C GLN A 581 28.37 2.15 28.81
N CYS A 582 28.86 3.31 29.21
CA CYS A 582 28.15 4.25 30.07
C CYS A 582 28.37 5.67 29.56
N ARG A 583 27.29 6.42 29.33
CA ARG A 583 27.34 7.85 29.01
C ARG A 583 26.64 8.63 30.09
N ILE A 584 27.30 9.64 30.63
CA ILE A 584 26.78 10.50 31.71
C ILE A 584 26.35 11.83 31.09
N PHE A 585 25.15 12.31 31.45
CA PHE A 585 24.64 13.59 30.98
C PHE A 585 25.00 14.73 31.93
N THR A 586 25.09 15.95 31.38
CA THR A 586 25.23 17.18 32.18
C THR A 586 23.89 17.62 32.75
N ASP A 587 23.92 18.44 33.81
CA ASP A 587 22.69 18.89 34.50
C ASP A 587 21.79 19.76 33.59
N ASP A 588 22.35 20.32 32.51
CA ASP A 588 21.61 21.12 31.52
C ASP A 588 20.70 20.27 30.62
N PHE A 589 20.92 18.95 30.53
CA PHE A 589 20.18 18.04 29.68
C PHE A 589 19.66 16.86 30.51
N ILE A 590 18.36 16.89 30.84
CA ILE A 590 17.69 15.84 31.59
C ILE A 590 17.00 14.90 30.59
N PRO A 591 17.56 13.72 30.30
CA PRO A 591 16.97 12.79 29.33
C PRO A 591 15.67 12.17 29.87
N ILE A 592 14.63 12.00 29.05
CA ILE A 592 13.38 11.31 29.45
C ILE A 592 13.16 10.01 28.71
N ALA A 593 13.48 9.95 27.43
CA ALA A 593 13.26 8.76 26.62
C ALA A 593 14.45 8.46 25.74
N LEU A 594 14.69 7.16 25.56
CA LEU A 594 15.71 6.59 24.71
C LEU A 594 15.04 5.93 23.49
N ALA A 595 15.62 6.11 22.32
CA ALA A 595 15.26 5.46 21.06
C ALA A 595 16.51 4.93 20.37
N VAL A 596 16.55 3.68 19.92
CA VAL A 596 17.79 3.04 19.46
C VAL A 596 17.56 2.28 18.16
N ASN A 597 18.56 2.31 17.28
CA ASN A 597 18.59 1.51 16.06
C ASN A 597 19.85 0.65 16.07
N GLY A 598 19.68 -0.67 16.17
CA GLY A 598 20.80 -1.63 16.13
C GLY A 598 21.07 -2.24 14.75
N CYS A 599 20.43 -1.77 13.67
CA CYS A 599 20.64 -2.34 12.34
C CYS A 599 22.09 -2.22 11.88
N LYS A 600 22.67 -3.31 11.36
CA LYS A 600 24.04 -3.33 10.81
C LYS A 600 24.20 -2.25 9.73
N GLY A 601 25.18 -1.36 9.91
CA GLY A 601 25.46 -0.25 9.00
C GLY A 601 24.73 1.07 9.32
N ARG A 602 23.82 1.08 10.31
CA ARG A 602 23.15 2.29 10.84
C ARG A 602 22.87 2.13 12.34
N ARG A 603 23.93 2.03 13.15
CA ARG A 603 23.80 1.86 14.59
C ARG A 603 23.80 3.23 15.28
N VAL A 604 22.62 3.71 15.64
CA VAL A 604 22.42 5.07 16.14
C VAL A 604 21.48 5.06 17.34
N GLY A 605 21.82 5.81 18.39
CA GLY A 605 20.94 6.10 19.52
C GLY A 605 20.47 7.55 19.49
N SER A 606 19.27 7.78 20.01
CA SER A 606 18.70 9.12 20.19
C SER A 606 18.05 9.23 21.55
N VAL A 607 18.21 10.38 22.20
CA VAL A 607 17.65 10.67 23.52
C VAL A 607 16.97 12.02 23.49
N ILE A 608 15.78 12.11 24.05
CA ILE A 608 15.01 13.35 24.16
C ILE A 608 15.11 13.91 25.58
N ALA A 609 15.18 15.23 25.71
CA ALA A 609 15.15 15.92 26.99
C ALA A 609 13.73 16.05 27.55
N ASP A 610 13.65 16.50 28.80
CA ASP A 610 12.42 16.74 29.55
C ASP A 610 11.47 17.78 28.96
N ASP A 611 12.03 18.73 28.23
CA ASP A 611 11.28 19.75 27.50
C ASP A 611 10.58 19.24 26.22
N ASN A 612 10.78 17.98 25.83
CA ASN A 612 10.30 17.38 24.58
C ASN A 612 10.72 18.13 23.29
N HIS A 613 11.72 19.02 23.39
CA HIS A 613 12.17 19.87 22.28
C HIS A 613 13.64 19.61 21.93
N ARG A 614 14.49 19.37 22.93
CA ARG A 614 15.90 19.07 22.71
C ARG A 614 16.09 17.56 22.58
N PHE A 615 16.89 17.15 21.61
CA PHE A 615 17.28 15.76 21.43
C PHE A 615 18.77 15.66 21.10
N LEU A 616 19.38 14.56 21.50
CA LEU A 616 20.77 14.21 21.21
C LEU A 616 20.78 12.92 20.41
N VAL A 617 21.59 12.88 19.35
CA VAL A 617 21.80 11.69 18.52
C VAL A 617 23.27 11.30 18.63
N PHE A 618 23.54 10.03 18.86
CA PHE A 618 24.88 9.49 19.01
C PHE A 618 25.04 8.21 18.19
N ASP A 619 26.24 7.98 17.70
CA ASP A 619 26.61 6.70 17.09
C ASP A 619 26.86 5.67 18.20
N LEU A 620 26.43 4.43 17.98
CA LEU A 620 26.60 3.34 18.93
C LEU A 620 27.91 2.57 18.71
N ASP A 621 28.50 2.71 17.52
CA ASP A 621 29.77 2.07 17.14
C ASP A 621 30.97 3.01 17.29
N ASP A 622 30.74 4.32 17.41
CA ASP A 622 31.80 5.29 17.66
C ASP A 622 32.09 5.32 19.17
N ASP A 623 33.26 4.80 19.55
CA ASP A 623 33.81 5.05 20.87
C ASP A 623 34.18 6.54 20.88
N GLU A 624 33.26 7.42 21.30
CA GLU A 624 33.59 8.80 21.64
C GLU A 624 34.73 8.71 22.67
N ALA A 625 35.98 8.83 22.19
CA ALA A 625 37.14 9.14 22.98
C ALA A 625 36.87 10.54 23.52
N ALA A 626 36.09 10.60 24.60
CA ALA A 626 36.06 11.76 25.44
C ALA A 626 37.49 11.87 25.96
N ASP A 627 38.19 12.90 25.49
CA ASP A 627 39.26 13.52 26.25
C ASP A 627 38.68 13.77 27.65
N GLU A 628 38.93 12.83 28.56
CA GLU A 628 38.76 13.06 29.99
C GLU A 628 39.71 14.21 30.30
N GLU A 629 39.19 15.45 30.28
CA GLU A 629 39.87 16.56 30.94
C GLU A 629 40.03 16.12 32.40
N GLU A 630 41.24 15.62 32.72
CA GLU A 630 41.73 15.47 34.08
C GLU A 630 41.42 16.79 34.79
N LEU A 631 40.46 16.74 35.71
CA LEU A 631 40.23 17.82 36.66
C LEU A 631 41.48 17.90 37.53
N ASP A 632 42.40 18.79 37.15
CA ASP A 632 43.61 19.10 37.89
C ASP A 632 43.26 19.36 39.36
N ASP A 633 43.83 18.51 40.21
CA ASP A 633 43.77 18.54 41.66
C ASP A 633 44.70 19.65 42.19
N ASP A 634 44.29 20.92 42.01
CA ASP A 634 45.05 22.09 42.48
C ASP A 634 44.23 22.89 43.51
N THR A 635 44.03 22.31 44.70
CA THR A 635 43.90 23.08 45.95
C THR A 635 44.50 22.32 47.15
N MET A 636 45.82 22.21 47.17
CA MET A 636 46.59 22.17 48.42
C MET A 636 47.70 23.23 48.37
N ASN A 637 47.44 24.39 48.97
CA ASN A 637 48.35 25.15 49.85
C ASN A 637 47.79 26.56 50.07
N GLU A 638 46.98 26.73 51.11
CA GLU A 638 47.25 27.58 52.30
C GLU A 638 46.09 27.52 53.29
#